data_AF-A0A2M7KKM8-F1
#
_entry.id   AF-A0A2M7KKM8-F1
#
_cell.length_a   1.000
_cell.length_b   1.000
_cell.length_c   1.000
_cell.angle_alpha   90.00
_cell.angle_beta   90.00
_cell.angle_gamma   90.00
#
_symmetry.space_group_name_H-M   'P 1'
#
loop_
_entity.id
_entity.type
_entity.pdbx_description
1 polymer ?
#
loop_
_entity_poly.entity_id
_entity_poly.type
_entity_poly.pdbx_seq_one_letter_code
_entity_poly.pdbx_strand_id
1 'polypeptide(L)'
;SHLMFYAIPMNETPLEGTGAQRATFEVPAEHVGDGQWHKAVLAYDFTDNKQVKWVHVSGRLVGGTGEMLVDDVEYLDSVGPLPKILRTDLRESAGGTLTLTARFENAGDAAGDLDLALELPEGLSIRGDAPSALADLEVKGRRNVAWQLGGNRDAVGSVRLIARAGDNEVISRLPLRPELTATALKPDSLLLSRFHATNVTCILENTGHANLHSVAVALTLDPALGVDGGGAPNRAVDLIAPGATATVSWPVKALAESAGAALSAQVSAEGCPLQTTTNEIVVTAAEGEGEPWPAPAGKATAAVVKAGAVLENARLRAEFPRSSAGFGACRLFAKTGDDWRQVGVVTRLGKAVYLTNKGERQVLLFGGAGKLANEAGKSELTLTSRLRDADGATWDLVQTWTVTEEADTFAVSTRLHVNRPRKLTAFETLLLYAGAGSFGDAKSDALFPGLEWLVNEEVSSNDLDFAPAHPDRVRYVPHVNKITIPLMSVHEGSTTVGLLWDAYQKWDGRNDRPGAVFCSPDYKEGRVGHLMGFVLPTCPNWLDENTREAARPYEFVPKGALTIDAHVYLDGSARDSLSAMDRWFALYGVPDPLTPPRGTWQKEIDFSARAYLESLWVPEKKGWYSSRGGPKVMESIAPHGPYLYDVLMAERLTADAQLEGRLRRLAEEVQATGAAPAIEDYGITYGDPVASLDGAAAAVAGLLASQREDGSWRFDAKTPRVGVFEGMDYTLLGTHEAAEVGTCAQTAYTVLRFARVTGDAQALAGGEKALAFMDRFPVPRAAQVWEVPVHTPDLLAAADACEAYLTGYECTGNGVYLASAVKWARAGLPFLYMWDTPEYPFLRYASIPVFGATWLEGSWIGRPVQWNGLRHAYALLRLAEYDPSFPWEEVARGLTVSALFQQSTNASDIALWPDNISALNAEKCGWIFAPHQILRNVYRLLGSDQDPWTRTAVVGEGKVRLTSRGVLNSVTVTDDTVALSIRPPTKESCWLLVAGTAQPKSIRLNGSLLTQTDPPGLPDHPCYRYDPAHGALLIRLPAGQEAKLLLTGVEPLAVPYLPEQVTEIRFGPWESTQGWVSQHDLTPLRVEGSKLVTEVTGGDPYLVRPFVAVKGAEADVIEITMQAAGGSGGQFYWTTTASPGFAEDKVLLFPLVPGDRMQTYRVHVGTHPLWRDQQITSIRLDPGNGAAQGRVEIEHVTLLKLGE
;
A
#
# COMPACT_ATOMS: atom_id res chain seq x y z
N SER A 1 0.40 -17.54 29.77
CA SER A 1 0.20 -16.44 30.74
C SER A 1 1.54 -15.81 31.01
N HIS A 2 1.60 -14.49 31.11
CA HIS A 2 2.85 -13.73 31.34
C HIS A 2 2.70 -12.91 32.62
N LEU A 3 3.82 -12.74 33.35
CA LEU A 3 3.87 -11.98 34.59
C LEU A 3 4.51 -10.61 34.33
N MET A 4 3.80 -9.55 34.68
CA MET A 4 4.19 -8.17 34.42
C MET A 4 4.26 -7.36 35.71
N PHE A 5 5.26 -6.49 35.83
CA PHE A 5 5.34 -5.43 36.83
C PHE A 5 5.26 -4.05 36.17
N TYR A 6 4.49 -3.16 36.78
CA TYR A 6 4.23 -1.82 36.26
C TYR A 6 4.61 -0.76 37.29
N ALA A 7 5.18 0.35 36.81
CA ALA A 7 5.09 1.65 37.46
C ALA A 7 4.13 2.51 36.64
N ILE A 8 3.00 2.86 37.24
CA ILE A 8 1.87 3.50 36.58
C ILE A 8 1.80 4.97 37.05
N PRO A 9 1.89 5.95 36.13
CA PRO A 9 1.80 7.36 36.47
C PRO A 9 0.34 7.76 36.72
N MET A 10 0.00 8.10 37.96
CA MET A 10 -1.36 8.41 38.38
C MET A 10 -1.56 9.90 38.59
N ASN A 11 -2.73 10.42 38.23
CA ASN A 11 -3.08 11.82 38.48
C ASN A 11 -3.65 12.02 39.91
N GLU A 12 -4.19 13.21 40.20
CA GLU A 12 -4.75 13.54 41.52
C GLU A 12 -5.99 12.71 41.87
N THR A 13 -6.73 12.28 40.86
CA THR A 13 -7.70 11.19 40.99
C THR A 13 -6.95 9.88 40.73
N PRO A 14 -7.28 8.77 41.40
CA PRO A 14 -6.53 7.52 41.24
C PRO A 14 -6.82 6.83 39.89
N LEU A 15 -6.49 7.51 38.79
CA LEU A 15 -6.69 7.15 37.39
C LEU A 15 -5.44 7.49 36.57
N GLU A 16 -5.23 6.74 35.49
CA GLU A 16 -4.07 6.84 34.58
C GLU A 16 -4.16 8.01 33.58
N GLY A 17 -4.97 9.02 33.88
CA GLY A 17 -5.23 10.17 33.00
C GLY A 17 -4.12 11.22 33.02
N THR A 18 -2.86 10.79 32.92
CA THR A 18 -1.66 11.67 32.93
C THR A 18 -1.04 11.83 31.54
N GLY A 19 -1.43 10.98 30.58
CA GLY A 19 -0.84 10.93 29.24
C GLY A 19 0.54 10.29 29.16
N ALA A 20 1.16 9.93 30.28
CA ALA A 20 2.42 9.18 30.30
C ALA A 20 2.17 7.67 30.14
N GLN A 21 3.05 6.99 29.40
CA GLN A 21 3.01 5.54 29.29
C GLN A 21 3.47 4.88 30.60
N ARG A 22 2.95 3.68 30.88
CA ARG A 22 3.42 2.85 31.99
C ARG A 22 4.85 2.43 31.76
N ALA A 23 5.69 2.45 32.79
CA ALA A 23 6.92 1.69 32.76
C ALA A 23 6.60 0.22 33.03
N THR A 24 7.14 -0.68 32.23
CA THR A 24 6.79 -2.10 32.28
C THR A 24 8.04 -2.97 32.39
N PHE A 25 8.01 -3.94 33.30
CA PHE A 25 8.94 -5.05 33.37
C PHE A 25 8.17 -6.35 33.14
N GLU A 26 8.48 -7.06 32.07
CA GLU A 26 8.00 -8.43 31.87
C GLU A 26 8.99 -9.37 32.56
N VAL A 27 8.49 -10.24 33.43
CA VAL A 27 9.31 -11.26 34.07
C VAL A 27 9.72 -12.29 33.02
N PRO A 28 11.02 -12.57 32.84
CA PRO A 28 11.49 -13.58 31.91
C PRO A 28 10.80 -14.93 32.15
N ALA A 29 10.38 -15.60 31.09
CA ALA A 29 9.61 -16.83 31.17
C ALA A 29 10.36 -17.95 31.93
N GLU A 30 11.69 -17.96 31.86
CA GLU A 30 12.57 -18.88 32.56
C GLU A 30 12.60 -18.69 34.09
N HIS A 31 12.23 -17.50 34.60
CA HIS A 31 12.15 -17.24 36.04
C HIS A 31 10.80 -17.70 36.60
N VAL A 32 9.83 -18.01 35.74
CA VAL A 32 8.48 -18.43 36.16
C VAL A 32 8.50 -19.90 36.53
N GLY A 33 8.36 -20.20 37.82
CA GLY A 33 8.22 -21.56 38.33
C GLY A 33 9.53 -22.34 38.46
N ASP A 34 10.68 -21.67 38.40
CA ASP A 34 11.99 -22.31 38.60
C ASP A 34 12.35 -22.56 40.07
N GLY A 35 11.51 -22.07 40.99
CA GLY A 35 11.66 -22.24 42.44
C GLY A 35 12.74 -21.36 43.07
N GLN A 36 13.22 -20.32 42.38
CA GLN A 36 14.23 -19.39 42.87
C GLN A 36 13.66 -17.98 43.08
N TRP A 37 14.25 -17.22 43.99
CA TRP A 37 13.98 -15.79 44.12
C TRP A 37 14.80 -15.00 43.11
N HIS A 38 14.12 -14.12 42.36
CA HIS A 38 14.74 -13.28 41.34
C HIS A 38 14.57 -11.80 41.69
N LYS A 39 15.60 -11.00 41.43
CA LYS A 39 15.55 -9.55 41.57
C LYS A 39 15.12 -8.92 40.25
N ALA A 40 14.10 -8.05 40.28
CA ALA A 40 13.69 -7.23 39.15
C ALA A 40 13.95 -5.75 39.45
N VAL A 41 14.42 -5.00 38.46
CA VAL A 41 14.65 -3.55 38.58
C VAL A 41 13.96 -2.87 37.40
N LEU A 42 13.13 -1.87 37.69
CA LEU A 42 12.35 -1.11 36.71
C LEU A 42 12.69 0.37 36.84
N ALA A 43 13.40 0.91 35.85
CA ALA A 43 13.61 2.35 35.75
C ALA A 43 12.35 3.06 35.24
N TYR A 44 11.98 4.17 35.86
CA TYR A 44 10.95 5.07 35.38
C TYR A 44 11.30 6.51 35.77
N ASP A 45 10.92 7.47 34.93
CA ASP A 45 10.97 8.88 35.27
C ASP A 45 9.68 9.54 34.77
N PHE A 46 8.91 10.09 35.71
CA PHE A 46 7.68 10.81 35.42
C PHE A 46 7.75 12.26 35.90
N THR A 47 8.92 12.73 36.33
CA THR A 47 9.10 14.03 37.01
C THR A 47 8.78 15.21 36.10
N ASP A 48 9.03 15.08 34.80
CA ASP A 48 8.69 16.10 33.80
C ASP A 48 7.18 16.22 33.52
N ASN A 49 6.39 15.22 33.91
CA ASN A 49 4.94 15.23 33.71
C ASN A 49 4.20 15.74 34.95
N LYS A 50 3.89 17.04 34.94
CA LYS A 50 3.17 17.74 36.04
C LYS A 50 1.79 17.17 36.38
N GLN A 51 1.19 16.36 35.50
CA GLN A 51 -0.09 15.69 35.76
C GLN A 51 0.07 14.48 36.68
N VAL A 52 1.27 13.90 36.76
CA VAL A 52 1.58 12.79 37.65
C VAL A 52 1.70 13.31 39.08
N LYS A 53 0.86 12.79 39.97
CA LYS A 53 0.83 13.15 41.39
C LYS A 53 1.41 12.06 42.28
N TRP A 54 1.33 10.81 41.82
CA TRP A 54 1.88 9.66 42.50
C TRP A 54 2.08 8.52 41.50
N VAL A 55 2.85 7.51 41.90
CA VAL A 55 3.11 6.32 41.08
C VAL A 55 2.47 5.13 41.74
N HIS A 56 1.70 4.36 40.97
CA HIS A 56 1.13 3.10 41.40
C HIS A 56 2.00 1.94 40.90
N VAL A 57 2.49 1.12 41.81
CA VAL A 57 3.26 -0.10 41.48
C VAL A 57 2.30 -1.29 41.46
N SER A 58 2.29 -2.06 40.37
CA SER A 58 1.35 -3.18 40.20
C SER A 58 2.00 -4.40 39.57
N GLY A 59 1.84 -5.57 40.19
CA GLY A 59 2.11 -6.87 39.58
C GLY A 59 0.84 -7.45 38.96
N ARG A 60 0.92 -8.03 37.75
CA ARG A 60 -0.23 -8.55 37.01
C ARG A 60 0.08 -9.85 36.29
N LEU A 61 -0.85 -10.80 36.37
CA LEU A 61 -0.90 -11.98 35.50
C LEU A 61 -1.77 -11.69 34.27
N VAL A 62 -1.21 -11.88 33.08
CA VAL A 62 -1.88 -11.61 31.80
C VAL A 62 -2.11 -12.92 31.04
N GLY A 63 -3.32 -13.13 30.53
CA GLY A 63 -3.63 -14.26 29.63
C GLY A 63 -3.71 -15.63 30.29
N GLY A 64 -4.10 -15.72 31.58
CA GLY A 64 -4.37 -17.00 32.26
C GLY A 64 -4.42 -16.88 33.79
N THR A 65 -4.49 -18.02 34.47
CA THR A 65 -4.44 -18.14 35.94
C THR A 65 -3.05 -18.59 36.40
N GLY A 66 -2.60 -18.12 37.57
CA GLY A 66 -1.32 -18.52 38.15
C GLY A 66 -1.13 -17.98 39.57
N GLU A 67 -0.03 -18.33 40.20
CA GLU A 67 0.41 -17.81 41.50
C GLU A 67 1.57 -16.81 41.28
N MET A 68 1.54 -15.68 41.99
CA MET A 68 2.59 -14.66 41.97
C MET A 68 3.09 -14.47 43.40
N LEU A 69 4.37 -14.73 43.62
CA LEU A 69 5.05 -14.54 44.90
C LEU A 69 5.91 -13.28 44.80
N VAL A 70 5.72 -12.34 45.72
CA VAL A 70 6.49 -11.09 45.84
C VAL A 70 6.91 -10.98 47.29
N ASP A 71 8.21 -10.84 47.52
CA ASP A 71 8.78 -10.72 48.87
C ASP A 71 8.91 -9.23 49.23
N ASP A 72 9.94 -8.56 48.69
CA ASP A 72 10.25 -7.16 48.95
C ASP A 72 10.07 -6.28 47.70
N VAL A 73 9.58 -5.05 47.93
CA VAL A 73 9.52 -3.97 46.94
C VAL A 73 10.11 -2.71 47.57
N GLU A 74 11.17 -2.21 46.97
CA GLU A 74 11.89 -1.02 47.43
C GLU A 74 11.93 0.04 46.32
N TYR A 75 11.83 1.32 46.72
CA TYR A 75 12.07 2.46 45.84
C TYR A 75 13.56 2.82 45.87
N LEU A 76 14.15 3.04 44.70
CA LEU A 76 15.55 3.42 44.55
C LEU A 76 15.63 4.84 43.97
N ASP A 77 16.45 5.71 44.58
CA ASP A 77 16.68 7.07 44.08
C ASP A 77 17.37 7.08 42.70
N SER A 78 18.17 6.06 42.42
CA SER A 78 18.72 5.80 41.10
C SER A 78 19.03 4.32 40.94
N VAL A 79 18.91 3.80 39.72
CA VAL A 79 19.16 2.39 39.39
C VAL A 79 20.48 2.16 38.66
N GLY A 80 21.10 3.22 38.13
CA GLY A 80 22.31 3.16 37.33
C GLY A 80 22.06 2.57 35.94
N PRO A 81 23.11 2.16 35.22
CA PRO A 81 22.96 1.43 33.96
C PRO A 81 22.25 0.08 34.19
N LEU A 82 21.26 -0.21 33.36
CA LEU A 82 20.50 -1.47 33.39
C LEU A 82 20.60 -2.15 32.01
N PRO A 83 21.34 -3.26 31.89
CA PRO A 83 21.47 -3.94 30.62
C PRO A 83 20.14 -4.60 30.24
N LYS A 84 19.74 -4.41 28.98
CA LYS A 84 18.65 -5.15 28.34
C LYS A 84 19.13 -5.73 27.02
N ILE A 85 18.92 -7.02 26.82
CA ILE A 85 19.19 -7.69 25.54
C ILE A 85 17.89 -7.67 24.73
N LEU A 86 17.86 -6.87 23.66
CA LEU A 86 16.68 -6.69 22.83
C LEU A 86 16.49 -7.83 21.81
N ARG A 87 17.59 -8.34 21.25
CA ARG A 87 17.58 -9.39 20.23
C ARG A 87 18.91 -10.14 20.23
N THR A 88 18.85 -11.45 20.01
CA THR A 88 20.01 -12.33 19.79
C THR A 88 19.75 -13.15 18.53
N ASP A 89 20.72 -13.25 17.61
CA ASP A 89 20.56 -13.91 16.31
C ASP A 89 21.88 -14.65 15.97
N LEU A 90 21.80 -15.92 15.59
CA LEU A 90 22.96 -16.72 15.17
C LEU A 90 22.83 -17.06 13.69
N ARG A 91 23.75 -16.54 12.87
CA ARG A 91 23.77 -16.78 11.41
C ARG A 91 25.01 -17.53 10.99
N GLU A 92 24.87 -18.31 9.93
CA GLU A 92 26.00 -18.90 9.21
C GLU A 92 26.15 -18.20 7.86
N SER A 93 27.36 -17.76 7.54
CA SER A 93 27.68 -17.12 6.26
C SER A 93 28.19 -18.16 5.25
N ALA A 94 28.05 -17.87 3.95
CA ALA A 94 28.54 -18.72 2.87
C ALA A 94 30.06 -18.96 3.04
N GLY A 95 30.43 -20.17 3.46
CA GLY A 95 31.80 -20.52 3.87
C GLY A 95 31.94 -21.10 5.28
N GLY A 96 30.84 -21.22 6.04
CA GLY A 96 30.82 -21.95 7.31
C GLY A 96 31.22 -21.13 8.54
N THR A 97 31.27 -19.80 8.43
CA THR A 97 31.56 -18.92 9.56
C THR A 97 30.27 -18.54 10.29
N LEU A 98 30.23 -18.81 11.59
CA LEU A 98 29.08 -18.50 12.45
C LEU A 98 29.25 -17.11 13.04
N THR A 99 28.22 -16.27 12.96
CA THR A 99 28.18 -14.95 13.59
C THR A 99 26.99 -14.88 14.53
N LEU A 100 27.26 -14.76 15.83
CA LEU A 100 26.26 -14.39 16.83
C LEU A 100 26.19 -12.87 16.90
N THR A 101 25.00 -12.31 16.73
CA THR A 101 24.76 -10.87 16.92
C THR A 101 23.79 -10.66 18.07
N ALA A 102 24.01 -9.62 18.86
CA ALA A 102 23.06 -9.20 19.87
C ALA A 102 22.93 -7.68 19.93
N ARG A 103 21.71 -7.20 20.17
CA ARG A 103 21.40 -5.78 20.37
C ARG A 103 21.17 -5.52 21.85
N PHE A 104 21.97 -4.64 22.41
CA PHE A 104 21.86 -4.19 23.79
C PHE A 104 21.22 -2.81 23.87
N GLU A 105 20.53 -2.57 24.97
CA GLU A 105 20.02 -1.27 25.39
C GLU A 105 20.38 -1.04 26.85
N ASN A 106 20.76 0.19 27.20
CA ASN A 106 20.77 0.62 28.60
C ASN A 106 19.37 1.12 28.96
N ALA A 107 18.61 0.29 29.65
CA ALA A 107 17.25 0.60 30.09
C ALA A 107 17.20 1.44 31.38
N GLY A 108 18.36 1.78 31.95
CA GLY A 108 18.51 2.47 33.22
C GLY A 108 18.33 3.98 33.15
N ASP A 109 18.80 4.66 34.19
CA ASP A 109 18.67 6.11 34.38
C ASP A 109 20.02 6.85 34.36
N ALA A 110 21.13 6.12 34.20
CA ALA A 110 22.46 6.69 34.03
C ALA A 110 23.21 5.97 32.89
N ALA A 111 24.05 6.71 32.16
CA ALA A 111 25.00 6.12 31.22
C ALA A 111 26.01 5.23 31.97
N GLY A 112 26.53 4.22 31.28
CA GLY A 112 27.55 3.36 31.88
C GLY A 112 27.99 2.21 30.99
N ASP A 113 28.99 1.48 31.49
CA ASP A 113 29.59 0.37 30.79
C ASP A 113 28.78 -0.92 31.01
N LEU A 114 28.72 -1.78 29.97
CA LEU A 114 28.19 -3.13 30.08
C LEU A 114 29.30 -4.15 29.89
N ASP A 115 29.53 -5.01 30.87
CA ASP A 115 30.41 -6.17 30.72
C ASP A 115 29.66 -7.31 30.02
N LEU A 116 30.26 -7.87 28.97
CA LEU A 116 29.68 -8.90 28.15
C LEU A 116 30.43 -10.22 28.34
N ALA A 117 29.68 -11.29 28.61
CA ALA A 117 30.20 -12.64 28.66
C ALA A 117 29.37 -13.57 27.77
N LEU A 118 30.05 -14.49 27.09
CA LEU A 118 29.43 -15.48 26.25
C LEU A 118 29.84 -16.88 26.72
N GLU A 119 28.86 -17.67 27.14
CA GLU A 119 29.06 -19.08 27.45
C GLU A 119 28.55 -19.92 26.27
N LEU A 120 29.42 -20.76 25.74
CA LEU A 120 29.15 -21.59 24.57
C LEU A 120 29.01 -23.06 25.00
N PRO A 121 28.11 -23.82 24.36
CA PRO A 121 28.03 -25.25 24.56
C PRO A 121 29.23 -25.97 23.92
N GLU A 122 29.41 -27.23 24.28
CA GLU A 122 30.46 -28.08 23.72
C GLU A 122 30.39 -28.12 22.19
N GLY A 123 31.55 -28.04 21.52
CA GLY A 123 31.63 -28.00 20.06
C GLY A 123 31.66 -26.59 19.44
N LEU A 124 31.29 -25.54 20.19
CA LEU A 124 31.44 -24.14 19.76
C LEU A 124 32.55 -23.41 20.52
N SER A 125 33.23 -22.49 19.83
CA SER A 125 34.31 -21.66 20.36
C SER A 125 34.24 -20.27 19.75
N ILE A 126 34.74 -19.26 20.46
CA ILE A 126 34.88 -17.91 19.91
C ILE A 126 36.12 -17.86 19.02
N ARG A 127 36.01 -17.22 17.85
CA ARG A 127 37.11 -16.97 16.92
C ARG A 127 37.57 -15.53 17.00
N GLY A 128 38.89 -15.35 17.13
CA GLY A 128 39.51 -14.02 17.14
C GLY A 128 39.17 -13.22 18.39
N ASP A 129 39.27 -11.90 18.29
CA ASP A 129 38.96 -10.98 19.38
C ASP A 129 37.44 -10.92 19.61
N ALA A 130 37.04 -11.18 20.85
CA ALA A 130 35.66 -11.19 21.29
C ALA A 130 35.34 -9.87 22.01
N PRO A 131 34.26 -9.17 21.65
CA PRO A 131 33.78 -8.07 22.47
C PRO A 131 33.46 -8.57 23.88
N SER A 132 34.11 -7.98 24.88
CA SER A 132 33.92 -8.29 26.30
C SER A 132 33.26 -7.16 27.08
N ALA A 133 33.09 -5.99 26.46
CA ALA A 133 32.40 -4.86 27.07
C ALA A 133 31.84 -3.89 26.02
N LEU A 134 30.85 -3.09 26.41
CA LEU A 134 30.39 -1.89 25.74
C LEU A 134 30.64 -0.71 26.67
N ALA A 135 31.48 0.23 26.24
CA ALA A 135 31.74 1.43 27.03
C ALA A 135 30.69 2.51 26.75
N ASP A 136 30.37 3.27 27.80
CA ASP A 136 29.63 4.54 27.73
C ASP A 136 28.29 4.43 26.98
N LEU A 137 27.48 3.41 27.35
CA LEU A 137 26.17 3.24 26.76
C LEU A 137 25.19 4.22 27.41
N GLU A 138 24.88 5.30 26.70
CA GLU A 138 23.90 6.32 27.09
C GLU A 138 22.53 5.73 27.49
N VAL A 139 21.77 6.46 28.29
CA VAL A 139 20.39 6.08 28.67
C VAL A 139 19.53 5.91 27.42
N LYS A 140 18.84 4.76 27.28
CA LYS A 140 18.15 4.31 26.06
C LYS A 140 19.03 4.15 24.82
N GLY A 141 20.34 4.33 24.96
CA GLY A 141 21.34 4.06 23.93
C GLY A 141 21.32 2.58 23.55
N ARG A 142 21.43 2.31 22.24
CA ARG A 142 21.42 0.96 21.69
C ARG A 142 22.70 0.66 20.93
N ARG A 143 23.26 -0.52 21.11
CA ARG A 143 24.46 -1.00 20.39
C ARG A 143 24.31 -2.44 19.94
N ASN A 144 24.73 -2.70 18.72
CA ASN A 144 24.84 -4.06 18.19
C ASN A 144 26.27 -4.57 18.40
N VAL A 145 26.39 -5.79 18.88
CA VAL A 145 27.66 -6.48 19.07
C VAL A 145 27.62 -7.79 18.31
N ALA A 146 28.74 -8.18 17.73
CA ALA A 146 28.87 -9.43 16.99
C ALA A 146 30.06 -10.24 17.52
N TRP A 147 29.86 -11.55 17.67
CA TRP A 147 30.90 -12.53 17.95
C TRP A 147 31.03 -13.47 16.76
N GLN A 148 32.27 -13.69 16.33
CA GLN A 148 32.56 -14.74 15.36
C GLN A 148 32.77 -16.04 16.12
N LEU A 149 32.02 -17.07 15.76
CA LEU A 149 32.08 -18.39 16.37
C LEU A 149 32.64 -19.40 15.38
N GLY A 150 33.28 -20.44 15.90
CA GLY A 150 33.80 -21.56 15.14
C GLY A 150 33.51 -22.88 15.83
N GLY A 151 33.35 -23.93 15.04
CA GLY A 151 33.03 -25.27 15.53
C GLY A 151 31.80 -25.86 14.85
N ASN A 152 31.41 -27.08 15.23
CA ASN A 152 30.24 -27.77 14.72
C ASN A 152 29.04 -27.59 15.67
N ARG A 153 27.83 -27.73 15.14
CA ARG A 153 26.58 -27.57 15.90
C ARG A 153 25.91 -28.92 16.12
N ASP A 154 26.70 -29.94 16.47
CA ASP A 154 26.23 -31.33 16.62
C ASP A 154 25.68 -31.62 18.03
N ALA A 155 26.14 -30.87 19.04
CA ALA A 155 25.67 -31.02 20.40
C ALA A 155 24.43 -30.16 20.67
N VAL A 156 23.43 -30.74 21.35
CA VAL A 156 22.31 -29.99 21.90
C VAL A 156 22.79 -29.19 23.11
N GLY A 157 22.41 -27.91 23.18
CA GLY A 157 22.82 -27.03 24.27
C GLY A 157 22.16 -25.66 24.19
N SER A 158 22.81 -24.64 24.73
CA SER A 158 22.39 -23.25 24.55
C SER A 158 23.59 -22.33 24.56
N VAL A 159 23.55 -21.30 23.71
CA VAL A 159 24.46 -20.16 23.80
C VAL A 159 23.87 -19.21 24.83
N ARG A 160 24.60 -18.94 25.93
CA ARG A 160 24.18 -17.98 26.94
C ARG A 160 24.96 -16.70 26.78
N LEU A 161 24.25 -15.63 26.44
CA LEU A 161 24.79 -14.28 26.39
C LEU A 161 24.43 -13.57 27.69
N ILE A 162 25.44 -13.06 28.37
CA ILE A 162 25.31 -12.40 29.67
C ILE A 162 25.79 -10.97 29.52
N ALA A 163 24.98 -10.01 29.95
CA ALA A 163 25.39 -8.61 30.09
C ALA A 163 25.23 -8.16 31.54
N ARG A 164 26.25 -7.48 32.05
CA ARG A 164 26.30 -6.99 33.43
C ARG A 164 26.55 -5.50 33.47
N ALA A 165 25.92 -4.81 34.41
CA ALA A 165 26.27 -3.46 34.81
C ALA A 165 26.15 -3.35 36.33
N GLY A 166 27.30 -3.29 37.02
CA GLY A 166 27.34 -3.44 38.48
C GLY A 166 26.72 -4.76 38.93
N ASP A 167 25.73 -4.70 39.82
CA ASP A 167 25.00 -5.87 40.35
C ASP A 167 23.86 -6.34 39.43
N ASN A 168 23.56 -5.61 38.34
CA ASN A 168 22.47 -5.95 37.44
C ASN A 168 22.98 -6.90 36.34
N GLU A 169 22.39 -8.08 36.24
CA GLU A 169 22.71 -9.08 35.22
C GLU A 169 21.46 -9.43 34.40
N VAL A 170 21.62 -9.47 33.07
CA VAL A 170 20.62 -10.03 32.16
C VAL A 170 21.25 -11.15 31.35
N ILE A 171 20.49 -12.22 31.17
CA ILE A 171 20.92 -13.40 30.41
C ILE A 171 19.94 -13.61 29.26
N SER A 172 20.47 -13.76 28.05
CA SER A 172 19.72 -14.27 26.89
C SER A 172 20.21 -15.67 26.57
N ARG A 173 19.29 -16.61 26.39
CA ARG A 173 19.61 -18.00 26.03
C ARG A 173 19.11 -18.30 24.62
N LEU A 174 20.02 -18.63 23.72
CA LEU A 174 19.68 -19.14 22.40
C LEU A 174 19.84 -20.67 22.42
N PRO A 175 18.74 -21.45 22.38
CA PRO A 175 18.83 -22.90 22.38
C PRO A 175 19.48 -23.41 21.08
N LEU A 176 20.46 -24.29 21.19
CA LEU A 176 21.00 -25.07 20.08
C LEU A 176 20.34 -26.44 20.11
N ARG A 177 19.30 -26.62 19.30
CA ARG A 177 18.63 -27.91 19.11
C ARG A 177 18.24 -28.09 17.64
N PRO A 178 18.23 -29.33 17.14
CA PRO A 178 17.72 -29.59 15.81
C PRO A 178 16.19 -29.43 15.82
N GLU A 179 15.63 -28.88 14.76
CA GLU A 179 14.18 -28.87 14.55
C GLU A 179 13.91 -29.31 13.12
N LEU A 180 13.26 -30.46 12.97
CA LEU A 180 12.93 -31.05 11.69
C LEU A 180 11.52 -30.67 11.28
N THR A 181 11.40 -30.07 10.10
CA THR A 181 10.12 -29.81 9.45
C THR A 181 10.07 -30.53 8.11
N ALA A 182 9.04 -31.35 7.89
CA ALA A 182 8.73 -31.92 6.58
C ALA A 182 7.80 -30.94 5.85
N THR A 183 8.37 -30.05 5.04
CA THR A 183 7.64 -28.91 4.48
C THR A 183 6.67 -29.29 3.37
N ALA A 184 6.95 -30.36 2.61
CA ALA A 184 6.05 -30.85 1.58
C ALA A 184 6.33 -32.30 1.16
N LEU A 185 5.31 -32.96 0.60
CA LEU A 185 5.41 -34.18 -0.19
C LEU A 185 4.80 -33.93 -1.57
N LYS A 186 5.63 -33.52 -2.53
CA LYS A 186 5.21 -33.01 -3.82
C LYS A 186 5.32 -34.09 -4.92
N PRO A 187 4.22 -34.59 -5.48
CA PRO A 187 4.28 -35.29 -6.76
C PRO A 187 4.43 -34.28 -7.92
N ASP A 188 5.28 -34.57 -8.91
CA ASP A 188 5.40 -33.74 -10.12
C ASP A 188 4.09 -33.70 -10.93
N SER A 189 3.25 -34.73 -10.79
CA SER A 189 1.90 -34.77 -11.35
C SER A 189 0.84 -35.18 -10.33
N LEU A 190 -0.22 -34.36 -10.24
CA LEU A 190 -1.42 -34.66 -9.46
C LEU A 190 -2.36 -35.66 -10.16
N LEU A 191 -2.13 -35.89 -11.45
CA LEU A 191 -2.93 -36.77 -12.31
C LEU A 191 -2.02 -37.71 -13.09
N LEU A 192 -2.13 -39.01 -12.83
CA LEU A 192 -1.30 -40.02 -13.45
C LEU A 192 -2.15 -41.00 -14.26
N SER A 193 -1.68 -41.36 -15.45
CA SER A 193 -2.24 -42.46 -16.22
C SER A 193 -1.69 -43.77 -15.67
N ARG A 194 -2.50 -44.84 -15.66
CA ARG A 194 -2.03 -46.17 -15.24
C ARG A 194 -0.76 -46.56 -16.01
N PHE A 195 0.17 -47.20 -15.32
CA PHE A 195 1.51 -47.58 -15.78
C PHE A 195 2.51 -46.45 -16.05
N HIS A 196 2.10 -45.19 -15.92
CA HIS A 196 3.03 -44.07 -15.94
C HIS A 196 3.62 -43.84 -14.55
N ALA A 197 4.76 -43.16 -14.51
CA ALA A 197 5.46 -42.78 -13.29
C ALA A 197 5.56 -41.26 -13.19
N THR A 198 5.59 -40.77 -11.95
CA THR A 198 5.92 -39.39 -11.58
C THR A 198 7.00 -39.43 -10.52
N ASN A 199 7.84 -38.40 -10.41
CA ASN A 199 8.60 -38.27 -9.17
C ASN A 199 7.69 -37.75 -8.07
N VAL A 200 7.97 -38.22 -6.86
CA VAL A 200 7.41 -37.70 -5.62
C VAL A 200 8.61 -37.25 -4.78
N THR A 201 8.64 -35.99 -4.40
CA THR A 201 9.72 -35.37 -3.64
C THR A 201 9.23 -34.93 -2.27
N CYS A 202 9.83 -35.48 -1.21
CA CYS A 202 9.69 -34.98 0.15
C CYS A 202 10.75 -33.90 0.38
N ILE A 203 10.31 -32.70 0.79
CA ILE A 203 11.20 -31.58 1.13
C ILE A 203 11.30 -31.50 2.65
N LEU A 204 12.53 -31.47 3.13
CA LEU A 204 12.89 -31.45 4.54
C LEU A 204 13.65 -30.15 4.83
N GLU A 205 13.38 -29.56 5.97
CA GLU A 205 14.08 -28.37 6.42
C GLU A 205 14.51 -28.53 7.88
N ASN A 206 15.73 -28.06 8.18
CA ASN A 206 16.17 -27.88 9.55
C ASN A 206 15.88 -26.45 10.00
N THR A 207 14.77 -26.22 10.66
CA THR A 207 14.38 -24.90 11.18
C THR A 207 15.06 -24.56 12.52
N GLY A 208 15.83 -25.51 13.07
CA GLY A 208 16.51 -25.36 14.35
C GLY A 208 17.84 -24.64 14.25
N HIS A 209 18.65 -24.74 15.30
CA HIS A 209 19.97 -24.11 15.40
C HIS A 209 21.12 -25.13 15.50
N ALA A 210 20.82 -26.43 15.55
CA ALA A 210 21.79 -27.54 15.57
C ALA A 210 21.59 -28.50 14.39
N ASN A 211 22.66 -29.18 13.99
CA ASN A 211 22.67 -30.11 12.85
C ASN A 211 21.69 -31.27 13.04
N LEU A 212 20.96 -31.61 11.98
CA LEU A 212 20.11 -32.79 11.93
C LEU A 212 20.88 -33.93 11.27
N HIS A 213 21.13 -35.01 12.02
CA HIS A 213 21.82 -36.19 11.51
C HIS A 213 20.86 -37.36 11.30
N SER A 214 21.19 -38.23 10.34
CA SER A 214 20.52 -39.52 10.11
C SER A 214 18.99 -39.41 10.01
N VAL A 215 18.51 -38.42 9.25
CA VAL A 215 17.08 -38.17 9.06
C VAL A 215 16.48 -39.31 8.24
N ALA A 216 15.61 -40.11 8.84
CA ALA A 216 14.94 -41.23 8.19
C ALA A 216 13.62 -40.76 7.55
N VAL A 217 13.38 -41.19 6.31
CA VAL A 217 12.16 -40.88 5.56
C VAL A 217 11.53 -42.17 5.06
N ALA A 218 10.34 -42.48 5.54
CA ALA A 218 9.57 -43.65 5.15
C ALA A 218 8.36 -43.24 4.31
N LEU A 219 8.34 -43.65 3.03
CA LEU A 219 7.21 -43.43 2.14
C LEU A 219 6.19 -44.57 2.23
N THR A 220 4.95 -44.23 2.53
CA THR A 220 3.79 -45.14 2.45
C THR A 220 2.93 -44.75 1.25
N LEU A 221 2.55 -45.76 0.45
CA LEU A 221 1.77 -45.60 -0.77
C LEU A 221 0.47 -46.39 -0.67
N ASP A 222 -0.62 -45.84 -1.21
CA ASP A 222 -1.83 -46.59 -1.51
C ASP A 222 -1.53 -47.79 -2.43
N PRO A 223 -2.25 -48.92 -2.33
CA PRO A 223 -2.06 -50.08 -3.22
C PRO A 223 -2.17 -49.79 -4.72
N ALA A 224 -2.82 -48.68 -5.10
CA ALA A 224 -2.87 -48.19 -6.47
C ALA A 224 -1.53 -47.63 -6.99
N LEU A 225 -0.55 -47.42 -6.12
CA LEU A 225 0.77 -46.85 -6.41
C LEU A 225 1.89 -47.82 -5.98
N GLY A 226 3.05 -47.70 -6.60
CA GLY A 226 4.25 -48.41 -6.19
C GLY A 226 5.52 -47.67 -6.60
N VAL A 227 6.64 -47.94 -5.92
CA VAL A 227 7.94 -47.38 -6.32
C VAL A 227 8.40 -48.07 -7.60
N ASP A 228 8.63 -47.30 -8.66
CA ASP A 228 9.05 -47.84 -9.96
C ASP A 228 10.44 -48.48 -9.85
N GLY A 229 10.63 -49.61 -10.53
CA GLY A 229 11.86 -50.40 -10.46
C GLY A 229 12.11 -51.14 -9.13
N GLY A 230 11.15 -51.15 -8.19
CA GLY A 230 11.27 -51.90 -6.93
C GLY A 230 12.26 -51.31 -5.92
N GLY A 231 12.53 -50.01 -6.02
CA GLY A 231 13.39 -49.30 -5.07
C GLY A 231 12.84 -49.29 -3.63
N ALA A 232 13.73 -49.15 -2.65
CA ALA A 232 13.33 -49.06 -1.26
C ALA A 232 12.49 -47.80 -0.98
N PRO A 233 11.30 -47.92 -0.35
CA PRO A 233 10.48 -46.76 0.04
C PRO A 233 11.12 -45.96 1.19
N ASN A 234 12.01 -46.59 1.96
CA ASN A 234 12.75 -45.94 3.03
C ASN A 234 14.05 -45.36 2.50
N ARG A 235 14.31 -44.12 2.87
CA ARG A 235 15.51 -43.36 2.52
C ARG A 235 16.06 -42.68 3.77
N ALA A 236 17.29 -42.21 3.69
CA ALA A 236 17.92 -41.42 4.75
C ALA A 236 18.63 -40.22 4.15
N VAL A 237 18.70 -39.14 4.92
CA VAL A 237 19.56 -37.98 4.68
C VAL A 237 20.56 -37.92 5.81
N ASP A 238 21.85 -37.96 5.47
CA ASP A 238 22.92 -38.07 6.48
C ASP A 238 23.00 -36.83 7.37
N LEU A 239 22.93 -35.63 6.77
CA LEU A 239 23.04 -34.35 7.46
C LEU A 239 22.18 -33.28 6.79
N ILE A 240 21.42 -32.54 7.60
CA ILE A 240 20.78 -31.27 7.22
C ILE A 240 21.28 -30.19 8.18
N ALA A 241 22.09 -29.26 7.66
CA ALA A 241 22.57 -28.12 8.45
C ALA A 241 21.42 -27.17 8.81
N PRO A 242 21.49 -26.42 9.92
CA PRO A 242 20.47 -25.43 10.27
C PRO A 242 20.22 -24.41 9.16
N GLY A 243 18.95 -24.15 8.87
CA GLY A 243 18.48 -23.31 7.77
C GLY A 243 18.66 -23.93 6.37
N ALA A 244 19.25 -25.12 6.26
CA ALA A 244 19.36 -25.84 5.00
C ALA A 244 18.12 -26.71 4.75
N THR A 245 17.87 -26.96 3.47
CA THR A 245 16.85 -27.89 3.00
C THR A 245 17.51 -29.12 2.38
N ALA A 246 16.84 -30.26 2.49
CA ALA A 246 17.20 -31.49 1.79
C ALA A 246 15.97 -32.07 1.11
N THR A 247 16.18 -32.78 0.00
CA THR A 247 15.08 -33.39 -0.76
C THR A 247 15.31 -34.88 -0.90
N VAL A 248 14.25 -35.65 -0.70
CA VAL A 248 14.25 -37.09 -0.95
C VAL A 248 13.19 -37.43 -1.97
N SER A 249 13.57 -38.12 -3.05
CA SER A 249 12.66 -38.37 -4.16
C SER A 249 12.53 -39.86 -4.50
N TRP A 250 11.32 -40.24 -4.93
CA TRP A 250 11.03 -41.59 -5.43
C TRP A 250 10.33 -41.50 -6.78
N PRO A 251 10.72 -42.33 -7.77
CA PRO A 251 9.88 -42.55 -8.94
C PRO A 251 8.69 -43.42 -8.50
N VAL A 252 7.48 -42.87 -8.55
CA VAL A 252 6.24 -43.55 -8.15
C VAL A 252 5.41 -43.85 -9.39
N LYS A 253 5.08 -45.12 -9.59
CA LYS A 253 4.31 -45.65 -10.71
C LYS A 253 2.87 -45.96 -10.30
N ALA A 254 1.93 -45.62 -11.18
CA ALA A 254 0.54 -46.03 -11.05
C ALA A 254 0.35 -47.50 -11.45
N LEU A 255 -0.22 -48.30 -10.54
CA LEU A 255 -0.49 -49.72 -10.68
C LEU A 255 -1.97 -50.02 -10.97
N ALA A 256 -2.87 -49.27 -10.33
CA ALA A 256 -4.31 -49.42 -10.48
C ALA A 256 -5.02 -48.04 -10.49
N GLU A 257 -6.19 -47.99 -11.12
CA GLU A 257 -7.01 -46.77 -11.16
C GLU A 257 -7.52 -46.42 -9.76
N SER A 258 -7.49 -45.13 -9.42
CA SER A 258 -7.93 -44.61 -8.13
C SER A 258 -8.43 -43.17 -8.28
N ALA A 259 -9.55 -42.85 -7.64
CA ALA A 259 -10.06 -41.49 -7.57
C ALA A 259 -9.27 -40.59 -6.60
N GLY A 260 -8.30 -41.17 -5.90
CA GLY A 260 -7.62 -40.52 -4.80
C GLY A 260 -6.62 -41.42 -4.07
N ALA A 261 -5.54 -41.81 -4.76
CA ALA A 261 -4.52 -42.66 -4.16
C ALA A 261 -3.67 -41.84 -3.17
N ALA A 262 -3.81 -42.13 -1.88
CA ALA A 262 -3.06 -41.45 -0.84
C ALA A 262 -1.58 -41.85 -0.84
N LEU A 263 -0.72 -40.90 -0.52
CA LEU A 263 0.67 -41.13 -0.18
C LEU A 263 1.05 -40.32 1.05
N SER A 264 1.94 -40.85 1.86
CA SER A 264 2.43 -40.17 3.06
C SER A 264 3.91 -40.43 3.28
N ALA A 265 4.66 -39.41 3.67
CA ALA A 265 6.03 -39.56 4.14
C ALA A 265 6.07 -39.32 5.65
N GLN A 266 6.52 -40.33 6.39
CA GLN A 266 6.88 -40.20 7.79
C GLN A 266 8.35 -39.86 7.89
N VAL A 267 8.66 -38.77 8.58
CA VAL A 267 10.03 -38.25 8.70
C VAL A 267 10.39 -38.22 10.18
N SER A 268 11.50 -38.85 10.52
CA SER A 268 12.01 -38.88 11.89
C SER A 268 13.50 -38.58 11.94
N ALA A 269 13.89 -37.91 13.01
CA ALA A 269 15.28 -37.68 13.39
C ALA A 269 15.38 -37.76 14.91
N GLU A 270 16.58 -38.08 15.41
CA GLU A 270 16.81 -38.12 16.86
C GLU A 270 16.55 -36.75 17.50
N GLY A 271 15.84 -36.74 18.62
CA GLY A 271 15.51 -35.50 19.35
C GLY A 271 14.40 -34.64 18.71
N CYS A 272 13.84 -35.02 17.57
CA CYS A 272 12.73 -34.31 16.91
C CYS A 272 11.41 -35.10 16.96
N PRO A 273 10.25 -34.43 17.08
CA PRO A 273 8.95 -35.08 16.92
C PRO A 273 8.81 -35.72 15.53
N LEU A 274 8.14 -36.87 15.46
CA LEU A 274 7.78 -37.52 14.20
C LEU A 274 6.93 -36.55 13.36
N GLN A 275 7.37 -36.27 12.15
CA GLN A 275 6.62 -35.49 11.17
C GLN A 275 5.90 -36.43 10.20
N THR A 276 4.70 -36.06 9.77
CA THR A 276 3.99 -36.76 8.69
C THR A 276 3.45 -35.73 7.72
N THR A 277 3.78 -35.89 6.46
CA THR A 277 3.22 -35.11 5.35
C THR A 277 2.51 -36.05 4.39
N THR A 278 1.39 -35.62 3.83
CA THR A 278 0.51 -36.46 3.02
C THR A 278 0.12 -35.75 1.73
N ASN A 279 -0.03 -36.50 0.65
CA ASN A 279 -0.62 -36.01 -0.58
C ASN A 279 -1.51 -37.07 -1.23
N GLU A 280 -2.14 -36.73 -2.34
CA GLU A 280 -3.06 -37.59 -3.08
C GLU A 280 -2.81 -37.43 -4.57
N ILE A 281 -2.76 -38.56 -5.29
CA ILE A 281 -2.66 -38.60 -6.76
C ILE A 281 -3.91 -39.26 -7.31
N VAL A 282 -4.51 -38.66 -8.34
CA VAL A 282 -5.59 -39.31 -9.08
C VAL A 282 -4.97 -40.20 -10.15
N VAL A 283 -5.37 -41.47 -10.17
CA VAL A 283 -4.89 -42.46 -11.15
C VAL A 283 -6.01 -42.82 -12.12
N THR A 284 -5.81 -42.47 -13.39
CA THR A 284 -6.76 -42.71 -14.49
C THR A 284 -6.41 -43.98 -15.26
N ALA A 285 -7.27 -44.37 -16.20
CA ALA A 285 -7.01 -45.50 -17.09
C ALA A 285 -5.68 -45.31 -17.87
N ALA A 286 -5.13 -46.42 -18.39
CA ALA A 286 -3.88 -46.37 -19.14
C ALA A 286 -4.03 -45.55 -20.43
N GLU A 287 -3.17 -44.55 -20.63
CA GLU A 287 -3.06 -43.83 -21.91
C GLU A 287 -2.40 -44.73 -22.96
N GLY A 288 -3.02 -44.85 -24.14
CA GLY A 288 -2.45 -45.59 -25.28
C GLY A 288 -2.90 -47.05 -25.46
N GLU A 289 -3.66 -47.66 -24.53
CA GLU A 289 -4.31 -48.98 -24.75
C GLU A 289 -5.69 -48.84 -25.48
N GLY A 290 -5.84 -47.79 -26.30
CA GLY A 290 -7.08 -47.42 -27.00
C GLY A 290 -6.86 -46.36 -28.09
N GLU A 291 -7.96 -45.83 -28.67
CA GLU A 291 -7.89 -44.71 -29.62
C GLU A 291 -7.24 -43.47 -28.97
N PRO A 292 -6.36 -42.74 -29.70
CA PRO A 292 -5.76 -41.52 -29.22
C PRO A 292 -6.82 -40.45 -28.94
N TRP A 293 -6.48 -39.47 -28.09
CA TRP A 293 -7.32 -38.28 -27.91
C TRP A 293 -7.60 -37.63 -29.27
N PRO A 294 -8.85 -37.19 -29.55
CA PRO A 294 -9.16 -36.55 -30.81
C PRO A 294 -8.33 -35.28 -30.97
N ALA A 295 -7.84 -35.03 -32.18
CA ALA A 295 -7.18 -33.77 -32.49
C ALA A 295 -8.13 -32.59 -32.19
N PRO A 296 -7.62 -31.43 -31.74
CA PRO A 296 -8.45 -30.26 -31.46
C PRO A 296 -9.33 -29.88 -32.66
N ALA A 297 -10.64 -29.83 -32.45
CA ALA A 297 -11.62 -29.56 -33.49
C ALA A 297 -11.60 -28.09 -33.96
N GLY A 298 -11.05 -27.19 -33.13
CA GLY A 298 -10.99 -25.75 -33.42
C GLY A 298 -12.33 -25.03 -33.40
N LYS A 299 -13.37 -25.66 -32.84
CA LYS A 299 -14.75 -25.17 -32.73
C LYS A 299 -15.43 -25.74 -31.50
N ALA A 300 -16.52 -25.14 -31.03
CA ALA A 300 -17.27 -25.64 -29.88
C ALA A 300 -17.67 -27.11 -30.11
N THR A 301 -17.13 -28.02 -29.31
CA THR A 301 -17.36 -29.46 -29.44
C THR A 301 -17.22 -30.15 -28.09
N ALA A 302 -18.17 -31.04 -27.78
CA ALA A 302 -18.07 -32.00 -26.71
C ALA A 302 -18.11 -33.42 -27.29
N ALA A 303 -17.19 -34.30 -26.87
CA ALA A 303 -17.13 -35.68 -27.33
C ALA A 303 -16.78 -36.64 -26.18
N VAL A 304 -17.33 -37.85 -26.20
CA VAL A 304 -16.92 -38.96 -25.34
C VAL A 304 -16.23 -39.98 -26.23
N VAL A 305 -14.96 -40.24 -25.93
CA VAL A 305 -14.12 -41.24 -26.61
C VAL A 305 -13.77 -42.35 -25.63
N LYS A 306 -13.08 -43.40 -26.10
CA LYS A 306 -12.64 -44.49 -25.22
C LYS A 306 -11.72 -44.00 -24.09
N ALA A 307 -10.83 -43.05 -24.40
CA ALA A 307 -9.86 -42.47 -23.45
C ALA A 307 -10.50 -41.57 -22.38
N GLY A 308 -11.64 -40.93 -22.67
CA GLY A 308 -12.20 -39.90 -21.80
C GLY A 308 -13.36 -39.13 -22.42
N ALA A 309 -13.66 -37.97 -21.85
CA ALA A 309 -14.48 -36.95 -22.49
C ALA A 309 -13.64 -35.70 -22.78
N VAL A 310 -13.96 -34.98 -23.85
CA VAL A 310 -13.33 -33.69 -24.20
C VAL A 310 -14.41 -32.64 -24.38
N LEU A 311 -14.14 -31.43 -23.92
CA LEU A 311 -14.92 -30.22 -24.19
C LEU A 311 -13.97 -29.13 -24.66
N GLU A 312 -14.19 -28.55 -25.83
CA GLU A 312 -13.25 -27.60 -26.43
C GLU A 312 -13.92 -26.58 -27.35
N ASN A 313 -13.17 -25.55 -27.70
CA ASN A 313 -13.47 -24.62 -28.79
C ASN A 313 -12.17 -24.21 -29.53
N ALA A 314 -12.16 -23.05 -30.19
CA ALA A 314 -10.97 -22.54 -30.89
C ALA A 314 -9.80 -22.12 -29.97
N ARG A 315 -10.05 -21.95 -28.66
CA ARG A 315 -9.12 -21.34 -27.68
C ARG A 315 -8.85 -22.20 -26.45
N LEU A 316 -9.83 -23.00 -26.03
CA LEU A 316 -9.87 -23.76 -24.80
C LEU A 316 -10.08 -25.23 -25.08
N ARG A 317 -9.48 -26.08 -24.25
CA ARG A 317 -9.72 -27.52 -24.27
C ARG A 317 -9.63 -28.10 -22.86
N ALA A 318 -10.64 -28.87 -22.48
CA ALA A 318 -10.75 -29.58 -21.23
C ALA A 318 -10.84 -31.09 -21.52
N GLU A 319 -9.91 -31.87 -21.01
CA GLU A 319 -9.87 -33.32 -21.16
C GLU A 319 -10.17 -34.01 -19.84
N PHE A 320 -11.23 -34.80 -19.81
CA PHE A 320 -11.71 -35.56 -18.66
C PHE A 320 -11.34 -37.04 -18.84
N PRO A 321 -10.13 -37.47 -18.42
CA PRO A 321 -9.73 -38.85 -18.54
C PRO A 321 -10.65 -39.78 -17.74
N ARG A 322 -10.90 -40.95 -18.29
CA ARG A 322 -11.75 -41.96 -17.64
C ARG A 322 -10.99 -42.68 -16.52
N SER A 323 -11.67 -42.95 -15.41
CA SER A 323 -11.21 -43.86 -14.36
C SER A 323 -12.33 -44.81 -13.93
N SER A 324 -12.00 -45.71 -12.99
CA SER A 324 -12.91 -46.64 -12.35
C SER A 324 -14.07 -45.94 -11.61
N ALA A 325 -13.85 -44.69 -11.18
CA ALA A 325 -14.87 -43.84 -10.59
C ALA A 325 -15.64 -42.99 -11.62
N GLY A 326 -15.33 -43.09 -12.92
CA GLY A 326 -15.92 -42.28 -13.98
C GLY A 326 -15.01 -41.11 -14.41
N PHE A 327 -15.60 -39.97 -14.72
CA PHE A 327 -14.92 -38.71 -15.02
C PHE A 327 -14.85 -37.90 -13.73
N GLY A 328 -13.68 -37.91 -13.09
CA GLY A 328 -13.43 -37.19 -11.84
C GLY A 328 -12.48 -36.01 -12.06
N ALA A 329 -11.34 -36.27 -12.68
CA ALA A 329 -10.32 -35.26 -12.96
C ALA A 329 -10.48 -34.65 -14.36
N CYS A 330 -9.86 -33.49 -14.55
CA CYS A 330 -9.83 -32.73 -15.79
C CYS A 330 -8.45 -32.10 -16.00
N ARG A 331 -7.88 -32.23 -17.20
CA ARG A 331 -6.73 -31.47 -17.67
C ARG A 331 -7.21 -30.28 -18.48
N LEU A 332 -6.68 -29.10 -18.19
CA LEU A 332 -7.05 -27.86 -18.85
C LEU A 332 -5.94 -27.40 -19.78
N PHE A 333 -6.32 -27.00 -20.98
CA PHE A 333 -5.41 -26.52 -22.01
C PHE A 333 -5.89 -25.17 -22.55
N ALA A 334 -4.94 -24.26 -22.74
CA ALA A 334 -5.14 -23.00 -23.43
C ALA A 334 -4.33 -23.00 -24.73
N LYS A 335 -4.86 -22.35 -25.75
CA LYS A 335 -4.14 -22.13 -26.99
C LYS A 335 -3.14 -20.98 -26.82
N THR A 336 -1.87 -21.23 -27.14
CA THR A 336 -0.78 -20.25 -27.12
C THR A 336 -0.10 -20.24 -28.49
N GLY A 337 -0.34 -19.18 -29.27
CA GLY A 337 0.01 -19.19 -30.68
C GLY A 337 -0.77 -20.29 -31.43
N ASP A 338 -0.04 -21.20 -32.09
CA ASP A 338 -0.61 -22.35 -32.78
C ASP A 338 -0.63 -23.64 -31.93
N ASP A 339 0.00 -23.62 -30.75
CA ASP A 339 0.17 -24.78 -29.88
C ASP A 339 -0.87 -24.83 -28.76
N TRP A 340 -1.16 -26.05 -28.28
CA TRP A 340 -1.98 -26.29 -27.11
C TRP A 340 -1.10 -26.60 -25.91
N ARG A 341 -1.17 -25.77 -24.88
CA ARG A 341 -0.39 -25.94 -23.65
C ARG A 341 -1.30 -26.35 -22.52
N GLN A 342 -0.93 -27.37 -21.74
CA GLN A 342 -1.62 -27.67 -20.48
C GLN A 342 -1.35 -26.53 -19.50
N VAL A 343 -2.37 -26.04 -18.82
CA VAL A 343 -2.27 -24.88 -17.92
C VAL A 343 -2.74 -25.18 -16.50
N GLY A 344 -3.35 -26.33 -16.27
CA GLY A 344 -3.72 -26.77 -14.92
C GLY A 344 -4.55 -28.04 -14.92
N VAL A 345 -4.91 -28.46 -13.70
CA VAL A 345 -5.67 -29.68 -13.45
C VAL A 345 -6.79 -29.40 -12.44
N VAL A 346 -7.97 -29.96 -12.65
CA VAL A 346 -8.99 -30.13 -11.61
C VAL A 346 -8.97 -31.60 -11.20
N THR A 347 -8.76 -31.91 -9.92
CA THR A 347 -8.54 -33.30 -9.49
C THR A 347 -9.82 -34.12 -9.32
N ARG A 348 -10.95 -33.47 -9.04
CA ARG A 348 -12.23 -34.13 -8.78
C ARG A 348 -13.42 -33.22 -9.09
N LEU A 349 -14.60 -33.79 -9.38
CA LEU A 349 -15.84 -33.02 -9.53
C LEU A 349 -16.27 -32.38 -8.21
N GLY A 350 -16.09 -33.12 -7.12
CA GLY A 350 -16.29 -32.62 -5.77
C GLY A 350 -15.89 -33.63 -4.71
N LYS A 351 -15.78 -33.15 -3.48
CA LYS A 351 -15.53 -33.93 -2.27
C LYS A 351 -16.51 -33.46 -1.19
N ALA A 352 -17.27 -34.39 -0.61
CA ALA A 352 -18.13 -34.09 0.53
C ALA A 352 -17.59 -34.79 1.79
N VAL A 353 -17.51 -34.05 2.89
CA VAL A 353 -17.20 -34.56 4.22
C VAL A 353 -18.43 -34.37 5.11
N TYR A 354 -18.87 -35.45 5.74
CA TYR A 354 -20.07 -35.45 6.56
C TYR A 354 -19.89 -36.30 7.82
N LEU A 355 -20.75 -36.08 8.81
CA LEU A 355 -20.85 -36.89 10.01
C LEU A 355 -21.99 -37.89 9.88
N THR A 356 -21.72 -39.16 10.18
CA THR A 356 -22.76 -40.19 10.29
C THR A 356 -23.74 -39.87 11.43
N ASN A 357 -24.84 -40.61 11.51
CA ASN A 357 -25.77 -40.52 12.63
C ASN A 357 -25.10 -40.81 14.00
N LYS A 358 -23.94 -41.50 13.99
CA LYS A 358 -23.12 -41.77 15.18
C LYS A 358 -22.06 -40.70 15.44
N GLY A 359 -21.95 -39.68 14.60
CA GLY A 359 -20.93 -38.64 14.69
C GLY A 359 -19.58 -39.01 14.08
N GLU A 360 -19.48 -40.09 13.31
CA GLU A 360 -18.22 -40.51 12.67
C GLU A 360 -17.99 -39.71 11.38
N ARG A 361 -16.77 -39.20 11.18
CA ARG A 361 -16.38 -38.47 9.97
C ARG A 361 -16.25 -39.43 8.78
N GLN A 362 -16.89 -39.08 7.67
CA GLN A 362 -16.88 -39.84 6.42
C GLN A 362 -16.59 -38.93 5.22
N VAL A 363 -15.97 -39.48 4.18
CA VAL A 363 -15.58 -38.73 2.97
C VAL A 363 -16.18 -39.42 1.74
N LEU A 364 -16.77 -38.62 0.85
CA LEU A 364 -17.27 -39.04 -0.46
C LEU A 364 -16.50 -38.30 -1.56
N LEU A 365 -15.92 -39.04 -2.50
CA LEU A 365 -15.21 -38.51 -3.67
C LEU A 365 -16.06 -38.77 -4.92
N PHE A 366 -16.44 -37.71 -5.63
CA PHE A 366 -17.35 -37.81 -6.76
C PHE A 366 -16.61 -37.94 -8.10
N GLY A 367 -16.95 -38.98 -8.86
CA GLY A 367 -16.65 -39.16 -10.28
C GLY A 367 -17.91 -39.59 -11.04
N GLY A 368 -18.07 -39.14 -12.29
CA GLY A 368 -19.37 -39.21 -12.97
C GLY A 368 -19.36 -39.83 -14.37
N ALA A 369 -20.55 -40.21 -14.85
CA ALA A 369 -20.75 -40.50 -16.27
C ALA A 369 -21.03 -39.22 -17.05
N GLY A 370 -20.54 -39.15 -18.28
CA GLY A 370 -20.67 -37.97 -19.15
C GLY A 370 -21.85 -38.08 -20.11
N LYS A 371 -22.62 -36.99 -20.23
CA LYS A 371 -23.62 -36.76 -21.27
C LYS A 371 -23.25 -35.52 -22.06
N LEU A 372 -23.50 -35.55 -23.36
CA LEU A 372 -23.13 -34.48 -24.27
C LEU A 372 -24.38 -33.80 -24.84
N ALA A 373 -24.29 -32.49 -25.02
CA ALA A 373 -25.19 -31.74 -25.89
C ALA A 373 -24.33 -30.84 -26.79
N ASN A 374 -24.44 -31.03 -28.11
CA ASN A 374 -23.75 -30.22 -29.10
C ASN A 374 -24.79 -29.48 -29.93
N GLU A 375 -24.70 -28.16 -29.92
CA GLU A 375 -25.53 -27.25 -30.70
C GLU A 375 -24.62 -26.37 -31.58
N ALA A 376 -25.19 -25.66 -32.55
CA ALA A 376 -24.38 -24.77 -33.38
C ALA A 376 -23.76 -23.65 -32.51
N GLY A 377 -22.43 -23.63 -32.40
CA GLY A 377 -21.67 -22.60 -31.66
C GLY A 377 -21.66 -22.77 -30.13
N LYS A 378 -22.22 -23.84 -29.58
CA LYS A 378 -22.26 -24.13 -28.14
C LYS A 378 -22.20 -25.63 -27.88
N SER A 379 -21.39 -26.03 -26.90
CA SER A 379 -21.28 -27.42 -26.46
C SER A 379 -21.31 -27.54 -24.95
N GLU A 380 -21.93 -28.60 -24.47
CA GLU A 380 -22.08 -28.92 -23.05
C GLU A 380 -21.65 -30.35 -22.75
N LEU A 381 -20.95 -30.51 -21.63
CA LEU A 381 -20.62 -31.80 -21.01
C LEU A 381 -21.21 -31.83 -19.59
N THR A 382 -22.20 -32.69 -19.37
CA THR A 382 -22.79 -32.93 -18.06
C THR A 382 -22.24 -34.20 -17.45
N LEU A 383 -21.62 -34.07 -16.28
CA LEU A 383 -21.03 -35.15 -15.50
C LEU A 383 -21.93 -35.45 -14.30
N THR A 384 -22.39 -36.70 -14.16
CA THR A 384 -23.31 -37.11 -13.08
C THR A 384 -22.71 -38.23 -12.24
N SER A 385 -22.66 -38.03 -10.92
CA SER A 385 -22.20 -39.01 -9.94
C SER A 385 -23.31 -39.32 -8.93
N ARG A 386 -23.45 -40.59 -8.56
CA ARG A 386 -24.39 -41.06 -7.54
C ARG A 386 -23.69 -41.99 -6.57
N LEU A 387 -23.62 -41.60 -5.30
CA LEU A 387 -22.97 -42.38 -4.24
C LEU A 387 -23.97 -42.68 -3.12
N ARG A 388 -23.80 -43.84 -2.48
CA ARG A 388 -24.54 -44.20 -1.26
C ARG A 388 -23.60 -44.12 -0.07
N ASP A 389 -24.08 -43.49 1.00
CA ASP A 389 -23.28 -43.27 2.20
C ASP A 389 -23.48 -44.36 3.28
N ALA A 390 -22.69 -44.31 4.35
CA ALA A 390 -22.67 -45.31 5.41
C ALA A 390 -24.02 -45.49 6.14
N ASP A 391 -24.86 -44.45 6.14
CA ASP A 391 -26.19 -44.43 6.75
C ASP A 391 -27.32 -44.58 5.70
N GLY A 392 -26.97 -45.01 4.48
CA GLY A 392 -27.90 -45.31 3.40
C GLY A 392 -28.57 -44.12 2.71
N ALA A 393 -28.09 -42.88 2.90
CA ALA A 393 -28.52 -41.78 2.02
C ALA A 393 -27.83 -41.89 0.67
N THR A 394 -28.50 -41.32 -0.32
CA THR A 394 -28.00 -41.20 -1.69
C THR A 394 -27.65 -39.74 -1.94
N TRP A 395 -26.42 -39.54 -2.41
CA TRP A 395 -25.87 -38.27 -2.80
C TRP A 395 -25.78 -38.23 -4.32
N ASP A 396 -26.38 -37.21 -4.93
CA ASP A 396 -26.40 -36.99 -6.36
C ASP A 396 -25.63 -35.70 -6.66
N LEU A 397 -24.51 -35.81 -7.37
CA LEU A 397 -23.73 -34.67 -7.87
C LEU A 397 -23.90 -34.56 -9.38
N VAL A 398 -24.25 -33.36 -9.84
CA VAL A 398 -24.32 -33.00 -11.26
C VAL A 398 -23.40 -31.81 -11.48
N GLN A 399 -22.43 -31.93 -12.39
CA GLN A 399 -21.59 -30.81 -12.80
C GLN A 399 -21.70 -30.64 -14.32
N THR A 400 -22.07 -29.44 -14.78
CA THR A 400 -22.23 -29.14 -16.21
C THR A 400 -21.18 -28.12 -16.63
N TRP A 401 -20.39 -28.48 -17.62
CA TRP A 401 -19.39 -27.61 -18.25
C TRP A 401 -19.90 -27.17 -19.61
N THR A 402 -19.84 -25.87 -19.88
CA THR A 402 -20.33 -25.26 -21.12
C THR A 402 -19.24 -24.42 -21.76
N VAL A 403 -19.11 -24.52 -23.08
CA VAL A 403 -18.23 -23.66 -23.89
C VAL A 403 -18.97 -23.17 -25.13
N THR A 404 -18.68 -21.94 -25.56
CA THR A 404 -19.17 -21.38 -26.83
C THR A 404 -18.00 -21.14 -27.78
N GLU A 405 -18.28 -20.95 -29.07
CA GLU A 405 -17.28 -20.93 -30.15
C GLU A 405 -16.04 -20.05 -29.87
N GLU A 406 -16.24 -18.85 -29.33
CA GLU A 406 -15.20 -17.83 -29.12
C GLU A 406 -14.86 -17.59 -27.64
N ALA A 407 -15.43 -18.37 -26.72
CA ALA A 407 -15.19 -18.19 -25.29
C ALA A 407 -13.73 -18.47 -24.91
N ASP A 408 -13.25 -17.74 -23.90
CA ASP A 408 -12.02 -17.99 -23.14
C ASP A 408 -12.34 -18.47 -21.70
N THR A 409 -13.60 -18.80 -21.44
CA THR A 409 -14.04 -19.44 -20.21
C THR A 409 -14.82 -20.73 -20.48
N PHE A 410 -14.69 -21.67 -19.56
CA PHE A 410 -15.70 -22.72 -19.35
C PHE A 410 -16.68 -22.24 -18.28
N ALA A 411 -17.96 -22.14 -18.60
CA ALA A 411 -19.00 -21.93 -17.58
C ALA A 411 -19.31 -23.26 -16.91
N VAL A 412 -19.23 -23.31 -15.58
CA VAL A 412 -19.36 -24.54 -14.79
C VAL A 412 -20.41 -24.37 -13.71
N SER A 413 -21.44 -25.22 -13.73
CA SER A 413 -22.48 -25.31 -12.70
C SER A 413 -22.37 -26.63 -11.97
N THR A 414 -22.17 -26.58 -10.66
CA THR A 414 -22.10 -27.76 -9.78
C THR A 414 -23.30 -27.80 -8.85
N ARG A 415 -24.02 -28.91 -8.83
CA ARG A 415 -25.18 -29.14 -7.97
C ARG A 415 -25.05 -30.43 -7.19
N LEU A 416 -25.07 -30.35 -5.86
CA LEU A 416 -25.08 -31.49 -4.95
C LEU A 416 -26.46 -31.62 -4.28
N HIS A 417 -27.02 -32.82 -4.28
CA HIS A 417 -28.27 -33.15 -3.61
C HIS A 417 -28.09 -34.37 -2.70
N VAL A 418 -28.80 -34.41 -1.58
CA VAL A 418 -28.88 -35.59 -0.72
C VAL A 418 -30.34 -35.94 -0.44
N ASN A 419 -30.70 -37.21 -0.49
CA ASN A 419 -32.10 -37.63 -0.33
C ASN A 419 -32.58 -37.75 1.13
N ARG A 420 -31.68 -37.67 2.11
CA ARG A 420 -31.97 -37.72 3.56
C ARG A 420 -31.11 -36.68 4.29
N PRO A 421 -31.55 -36.12 5.43
CA PRO A 421 -30.78 -35.13 6.16
C PRO A 421 -29.37 -35.61 6.51
N ARG A 422 -28.38 -34.74 6.37
CA ARG A 422 -26.97 -35.01 6.70
C ARG A 422 -26.28 -33.81 7.33
N LYS A 423 -25.37 -34.10 8.26
CA LYS A 423 -24.48 -33.13 8.89
C LYS A 423 -23.24 -32.97 8.03
N LEU A 424 -23.24 -31.98 7.14
CA LEU A 424 -22.13 -31.70 6.23
C LEU A 424 -21.10 -30.82 6.95
N THR A 425 -19.82 -31.19 6.92
CA THR A 425 -18.73 -30.36 7.43
C THR A 425 -17.94 -29.69 6.31
N ALA A 426 -17.91 -30.28 5.11
CA ALA A 426 -17.32 -29.65 3.93
C ALA A 426 -17.92 -30.19 2.64
N PHE A 427 -18.06 -29.33 1.65
CA PHE A 427 -18.22 -29.68 0.25
C PHE A 427 -17.25 -28.81 -0.56
N GLU A 428 -16.25 -29.46 -1.14
CA GLU A 428 -15.23 -28.85 -1.99
C GLU A 428 -15.56 -29.16 -3.46
N THR A 429 -15.47 -28.16 -4.33
CA THR A 429 -15.63 -28.34 -5.78
C THR A 429 -14.75 -27.36 -6.54
N LEU A 430 -14.44 -27.70 -7.80
CA LEU A 430 -13.56 -26.93 -8.68
C LEU A 430 -12.21 -26.58 -8.02
N LEU A 431 -11.63 -27.54 -7.30
CA LEU A 431 -10.25 -27.43 -6.83
C LEU A 431 -9.31 -27.50 -8.03
N LEU A 432 -8.98 -26.32 -8.54
CA LEU A 432 -8.12 -26.05 -9.69
C LEU A 432 -6.69 -25.83 -9.20
N TYR A 433 -5.75 -26.57 -9.80
CA TYR A 433 -4.31 -26.43 -9.60
C TYR A 433 -3.72 -25.83 -10.87
N ALA A 434 -3.63 -24.50 -10.94
CA ALA A 434 -2.99 -23.82 -12.06
C ALA A 434 -1.49 -24.14 -12.09
N GLY A 435 -0.91 -24.27 -13.28
CA GLY A 435 0.49 -24.67 -13.48
C GLY A 435 0.78 -26.17 -13.36
N ALA A 436 -0.12 -26.95 -12.76
CA ALA A 436 0.06 -28.40 -12.63
C ALA A 436 0.14 -29.07 -14.02
N GLY A 437 1.26 -29.76 -14.26
CA GLY A 437 1.61 -30.36 -15.56
C GLY A 437 2.16 -29.39 -16.61
N SER A 438 2.53 -28.16 -16.22
CA SER A 438 3.27 -27.23 -17.07
C SER A 438 4.28 -26.36 -16.33
N PHE A 439 3.90 -25.15 -15.90
CA PHE A 439 4.82 -24.19 -15.26
C PHE A 439 4.98 -24.41 -13.74
N GLY A 440 4.26 -25.37 -13.16
CA GLY A 440 4.39 -25.74 -11.75
C GLY A 440 4.16 -24.55 -10.82
N ASP A 441 5.06 -24.38 -9.86
CA ASP A 441 4.99 -23.34 -8.82
C ASP A 441 5.41 -21.94 -9.34
N ALA A 442 5.94 -21.85 -10.56
CA ALA A 442 6.35 -20.58 -11.14
C ALA A 442 5.13 -19.68 -11.40
N LYS A 443 5.31 -18.38 -11.21
CA LYS A 443 4.38 -17.33 -11.58
C LYS A 443 5.12 -16.01 -11.77
N SER A 444 4.56 -15.17 -12.62
CA SER A 444 4.97 -13.78 -12.78
C SER A 444 4.20 -12.95 -11.76
N ASP A 445 2.88 -13.16 -11.69
CA ASP A 445 2.03 -12.67 -10.61
C ASP A 445 0.79 -13.53 -10.36
N ALA A 446 0.20 -13.39 -9.17
CA ALA A 446 -1.07 -14.01 -8.79
C ALA A 446 -1.91 -13.03 -7.98
N LEU A 447 -3.22 -13.04 -8.22
CA LEU A 447 -4.15 -12.05 -7.70
C LEU A 447 -5.37 -12.71 -7.04
N PHE A 448 -5.63 -12.29 -5.81
CA PHE A 448 -6.86 -12.53 -5.08
C PHE A 448 -7.37 -11.19 -4.53
N PRO A 449 -8.29 -10.50 -5.23
CA PRO A 449 -8.66 -9.12 -4.93
C PRO A 449 -9.14 -8.91 -3.49
N GLY A 450 -8.58 -7.88 -2.85
CA GLY A 450 -8.83 -7.53 -1.46
C GLY A 450 -7.90 -8.22 -0.46
N LEU A 451 -7.08 -9.18 -0.93
CA LEU A 451 -6.35 -10.10 -0.06
C LEU A 451 -4.86 -10.21 -0.41
N GLU A 452 -4.53 -10.54 -1.65
CA GLU A 452 -3.14 -10.80 -2.07
C GLU A 452 -2.87 -10.39 -3.52
N TRP A 453 -1.67 -9.84 -3.75
CA TRP A 453 -1.08 -9.68 -5.08
C TRP A 453 0.39 -10.07 -5.01
N LEU A 454 0.65 -11.32 -5.36
CA LEU A 454 1.94 -11.99 -5.18
C LEU A 454 2.72 -11.92 -6.49
N VAL A 455 4.00 -11.54 -6.44
CA VAL A 455 4.89 -11.56 -7.63
C VAL A 455 6.02 -12.56 -7.48
N ASN A 456 6.41 -13.20 -8.58
CA ASN A 456 7.55 -14.12 -8.64
C ASN A 456 7.46 -15.22 -7.56
N GLU A 457 8.49 -15.31 -6.70
CA GLU A 457 8.64 -16.33 -5.65
C GLU A 457 7.79 -16.07 -4.39
N GLU A 458 7.04 -14.96 -4.33
CA GLU A 458 6.21 -14.63 -3.17
C GLU A 458 5.12 -15.69 -2.94
N VAL A 459 4.97 -16.17 -1.71
CA VAL A 459 4.00 -17.22 -1.39
C VAL A 459 2.77 -16.65 -0.68
N SER A 460 1.61 -17.28 -0.87
CA SER A 460 0.40 -16.94 -0.12
C SER A 460 0.62 -16.98 1.39
N SER A 461 0.04 -16.02 2.09
CA SER A 461 0.14 -15.88 3.55
C SER A 461 1.58 -15.74 4.07
N ASN A 462 2.49 -15.16 3.27
CA ASN A 462 3.80 -14.74 3.74
C ASN A 462 3.71 -13.68 4.85
N ASP A 463 4.85 -13.34 5.45
CA ASP A 463 5.01 -12.37 6.54
C ASP A 463 5.63 -11.04 6.09
N LEU A 464 5.59 -10.72 4.79
CA LEU A 464 6.09 -9.44 4.28
C LEU A 464 5.19 -8.27 4.68
N ASP A 465 3.88 -8.50 4.69
CA ASP A 465 2.86 -7.47 4.96
C ASP A 465 2.30 -7.52 6.39
N PHE A 466 2.65 -8.57 7.16
CA PHE A 466 2.09 -8.85 8.48
C PHE A 466 3.11 -9.51 9.40
N ALA A 467 2.98 -9.27 10.70
CA ALA A 467 3.74 -9.98 11.70
C ALA A 467 3.43 -11.49 11.62
N PRO A 468 4.40 -12.40 11.85
CA PRO A 468 4.19 -13.84 11.69
C PRO A 468 3.00 -14.43 12.46
N ALA A 469 2.68 -13.84 13.62
CA ALA A 469 1.58 -14.26 14.49
C ALA A 469 0.24 -13.55 14.21
N HIS A 470 0.20 -12.58 13.29
CA HIS A 470 -0.99 -11.78 13.03
C HIS A 470 -2.11 -12.67 12.42
N PRO A 471 -3.37 -12.60 12.91
CA PRO A 471 -4.45 -13.48 12.47
C PRO A 471 -4.81 -13.32 10.99
N ASP A 472 -4.80 -12.08 10.47
CA ASP A 472 -5.08 -11.81 9.04
C ASP A 472 -3.89 -12.09 8.11
N ARG A 473 -2.76 -12.58 8.64
CA ARG A 473 -1.65 -13.06 7.79
C ARG A 473 -2.09 -14.25 6.95
N VAL A 474 -2.89 -15.15 7.53
CA VAL A 474 -3.37 -16.34 6.82
C VAL A 474 -4.61 -15.97 6.01
N ARG A 475 -4.56 -16.24 4.70
CA ARG A 475 -5.61 -15.87 3.72
C ARG A 475 -6.00 -17.07 2.84
N TYR A 476 -5.96 -18.26 3.42
CA TYR A 476 -6.20 -19.54 2.75
C TYR A 476 -7.68 -19.77 2.44
N VAL A 477 -8.54 -19.53 3.42
CA VAL A 477 -10.01 -19.55 3.29
C VAL A 477 -10.55 -18.33 4.02
N PRO A 478 -10.50 -17.14 3.39
CA PRO A 478 -10.81 -15.89 4.05
C PRO A 478 -12.32 -15.79 4.36
N HIS A 479 -12.66 -14.89 5.28
CA HIS A 479 -14.02 -14.44 5.46
C HIS A 479 -14.56 -13.88 4.13
N VAL A 480 -15.78 -14.24 3.74
CA VAL A 480 -16.34 -13.91 2.40
C VAL A 480 -16.39 -12.41 2.11
N ASN A 481 -16.63 -11.57 3.13
CA ASN A 481 -16.61 -10.11 3.00
C ASN A 481 -15.21 -9.49 2.84
N LYS A 482 -14.11 -10.24 2.94
CA LYS A 482 -12.76 -9.71 2.67
C LYS A 482 -12.44 -9.68 1.17
N ILE A 483 -13.24 -10.35 0.33
CA ILE A 483 -13.06 -10.43 -1.11
C ILE A 483 -13.73 -9.23 -1.78
N THR A 484 -12.95 -8.37 -2.42
CA THR A 484 -13.45 -7.13 -3.07
C THR A 484 -14.06 -7.42 -4.45
N ILE A 485 -13.42 -8.28 -5.24
CA ILE A 485 -13.91 -8.77 -6.53
C ILE A 485 -13.86 -10.31 -6.51
N PRO A 486 -14.98 -11.01 -6.82
CA PRO A 486 -15.08 -12.46 -6.76
C PRO A 486 -14.36 -13.16 -7.92
N LEU A 487 -13.02 -13.11 -7.88
CA LEU A 487 -12.12 -13.85 -8.75
C LEU A 487 -10.83 -14.27 -8.03
N MET A 488 -10.15 -15.26 -8.60
CA MET A 488 -8.77 -15.62 -8.28
C MET A 488 -8.04 -15.86 -9.60
N SER A 489 -6.75 -15.50 -9.69
CA SER A 489 -5.97 -15.75 -10.91
C SER A 489 -4.47 -15.91 -10.65
N VAL A 490 -3.82 -16.63 -11.56
CA VAL A 490 -2.37 -16.80 -11.62
C VAL A 490 -1.93 -16.60 -13.07
N HIS A 491 -0.85 -15.84 -13.25
CA HIS A 491 -0.27 -15.54 -14.54
C HIS A 491 1.20 -15.96 -14.59
N GLU A 492 1.59 -16.59 -15.70
CA GLU A 492 2.98 -16.94 -15.97
C GLU A 492 3.29 -16.82 -17.47
N GLY A 493 4.28 -15.98 -17.79
CA GLY A 493 4.70 -15.70 -19.16
C GLY A 493 3.61 -15.01 -19.98
N SER A 494 2.88 -15.77 -20.79
CA SER A 494 1.73 -15.28 -21.57
C SER A 494 0.42 -15.95 -21.20
N THR A 495 0.41 -16.79 -20.16
CA THR A 495 -0.74 -17.61 -19.78
C THR A 495 -1.35 -17.10 -18.48
N THR A 496 -2.65 -16.82 -18.47
CA THR A 496 -3.42 -16.56 -17.25
C THR A 496 -4.47 -17.64 -17.05
N VAL A 497 -4.56 -18.15 -15.82
CA VAL A 497 -5.56 -19.12 -15.36
C VAL A 497 -6.32 -18.49 -14.20
N GLY A 498 -7.65 -18.57 -14.19
CA GLY A 498 -8.45 -18.03 -13.11
C GLY A 498 -9.79 -18.73 -12.87
N LEU A 499 -10.36 -18.44 -11.69
CA LEU A 499 -11.73 -18.79 -11.32
C LEU A 499 -12.51 -17.50 -11.05
N LEU A 500 -13.66 -17.34 -11.71
CA LEU A 500 -14.52 -16.16 -11.63
C LEU A 500 -15.91 -16.58 -11.15
N TRP A 501 -16.55 -15.81 -10.27
CA TRP A 501 -17.91 -16.12 -9.83
C TRP A 501 -18.72 -14.86 -9.51
N ASP A 502 -20.03 -15.02 -9.36
CA ASP A 502 -20.92 -13.97 -8.84
C ASP A 502 -20.98 -14.04 -7.31
N ALA A 503 -20.71 -12.92 -6.62
CA ALA A 503 -20.83 -12.83 -5.16
C ALA A 503 -22.28 -13.01 -4.69
N TYR A 504 -23.28 -12.59 -5.47
CA TYR A 504 -24.70 -12.63 -5.10
C TYR A 504 -25.34 -14.01 -5.26
N GLN A 505 -24.64 -14.98 -5.86
CA GLN A 505 -25.18 -16.33 -6.02
C GLN A 505 -25.48 -16.97 -4.67
N LYS A 506 -26.62 -17.67 -4.58
CA LYS A 506 -27.04 -18.36 -3.36
C LYS A 506 -26.72 -19.85 -3.44
N TRP A 507 -25.81 -20.31 -2.60
CA TRP A 507 -25.31 -21.67 -2.68
C TRP A 507 -26.25 -22.72 -2.07
N ASP A 508 -27.19 -22.36 -1.18
CA ASP A 508 -28.26 -23.27 -0.71
C ASP A 508 -29.69 -22.72 -0.96
N GLY A 509 -29.79 -21.69 -1.81
CA GLY A 509 -31.03 -20.95 -2.06
C GLY A 509 -31.34 -19.86 -1.02
N ARG A 510 -30.54 -19.73 0.05
CA ARG A 510 -30.69 -18.68 1.07
C ARG A 510 -29.40 -17.90 1.30
N ASN A 511 -28.30 -18.60 1.58
CA ASN A 511 -27.00 -18.03 1.90
C ASN A 511 -26.25 -17.73 0.61
N ASP A 512 -25.74 -16.50 0.49
CA ASP A 512 -24.95 -16.04 -0.64
C ASP A 512 -23.44 -16.18 -0.39
N ARG A 513 -22.64 -15.71 -1.36
CA ARG A 513 -21.17 -15.67 -1.34
C ARG A 513 -20.51 -17.01 -1.03
N PRO A 514 -20.19 -17.80 -2.06
CA PRO A 514 -19.39 -19.02 -1.91
C PRO A 514 -18.08 -18.76 -1.16
N GLY A 515 -17.66 -19.74 -0.35
CA GLY A 515 -16.35 -19.72 0.29
C GLY A 515 -15.28 -20.04 -0.75
N ALA A 516 -14.27 -19.20 -0.86
CA ALA A 516 -13.14 -19.39 -1.76
C ALA A 516 -11.94 -19.96 -1.01
N VAL A 517 -11.16 -20.80 -1.68
CA VAL A 517 -9.85 -21.28 -1.20
C VAL A 517 -8.76 -20.88 -2.19
N PHE A 518 -7.67 -20.29 -1.69
CA PHE A 518 -6.55 -19.81 -2.48
C PHE A 518 -5.21 -20.13 -1.84
N CYS A 519 -4.23 -20.60 -2.62
CA CYS A 519 -2.86 -20.79 -2.17
C CYS A 519 -1.90 -20.81 -3.36
N SER A 520 -1.01 -19.83 -3.45
CA SER A 520 -0.08 -19.67 -4.56
C SER A 520 1.36 -19.51 -4.06
N PRO A 521 2.27 -20.46 -4.36
CA PRO A 521 1.98 -21.85 -4.74
C PRO A 521 1.29 -22.62 -3.59
N ASP A 522 0.75 -23.81 -3.86
CA ASP A 522 0.02 -24.61 -2.87
C ASP A 522 0.93 -25.34 -1.87
N TYR A 523 1.66 -24.59 -1.06
CA TYR A 523 2.52 -25.14 -0.01
C TYR A 523 1.72 -25.73 1.16
N LYS A 524 0.48 -25.26 1.38
CA LYS A 524 -0.40 -25.74 2.46
C LYS A 524 -0.75 -27.22 2.33
N GLU A 525 -1.02 -27.68 1.11
CA GLU A 525 -1.23 -29.12 0.84
C GLU A 525 0.01 -29.80 0.23
N GLY A 526 1.11 -29.06 0.05
CA GLY A 526 2.33 -29.56 -0.56
C GLY A 526 2.10 -30.06 -1.99
N ARG A 527 1.21 -29.45 -2.76
CA ARG A 527 0.91 -29.83 -4.16
C ARG A 527 1.68 -28.94 -5.12
N VAL A 528 1.96 -29.47 -6.31
CA VAL A 528 2.53 -28.69 -7.40
C VAL A 528 1.48 -27.76 -7.99
N GLY A 529 1.86 -26.52 -8.25
CA GLY A 529 1.00 -25.49 -8.83
C GLY A 529 0.30 -24.63 -7.78
N HIS A 530 -0.78 -23.98 -8.20
CA HIS A 530 -1.47 -22.94 -7.45
C HIS A 530 -2.94 -23.30 -7.25
N LEU A 531 -3.39 -23.38 -6.00
CA LEU A 531 -4.74 -23.78 -5.62
C LEU A 531 -5.72 -22.60 -5.74
N MET A 532 -6.80 -22.83 -6.47
CA MET A 532 -8.01 -22.01 -6.49
C MET A 532 -9.22 -22.94 -6.39
N GLY A 533 -10.26 -22.60 -5.62
CA GLY A 533 -11.49 -23.39 -5.61
C GLY A 533 -12.54 -22.91 -4.63
N PHE A 534 -13.56 -23.75 -4.40
CA PHE A 534 -14.66 -23.42 -3.51
C PHE A 534 -14.84 -24.44 -2.38
N VAL A 535 -15.27 -23.94 -1.22
CA VAL A 535 -15.66 -24.73 -0.05
C VAL A 535 -16.99 -24.23 0.52
N LEU A 536 -17.89 -25.16 0.80
CA LEU A 536 -19.17 -24.93 1.48
C LEU A 536 -19.28 -25.83 2.73
N PRO A 537 -19.99 -25.43 3.80
CA PRO A 537 -20.58 -24.10 4.03
C PRO A 537 -19.49 -23.02 4.19
N THR A 538 -19.87 -21.75 4.38
CA THR A 538 -18.94 -20.61 4.28
C THR A 538 -18.57 -19.98 5.62
N CYS A 539 -17.41 -19.31 5.66
CA CYS A 539 -16.96 -18.48 6.79
C CYS A 539 -17.76 -17.16 6.82
N PRO A 540 -18.21 -16.66 7.99
CA PRO A 540 -17.87 -17.11 9.34
C PRO A 540 -18.95 -17.99 10.00
N ASN A 541 -20.08 -18.22 9.32
CA ASN A 541 -21.25 -18.81 9.97
C ASN A 541 -21.06 -20.29 10.34
N TRP A 542 -20.20 -21.01 9.62
CA TRP A 542 -19.92 -22.44 9.86
C TRP A 542 -18.43 -22.79 9.89
N LEU A 543 -17.64 -22.19 8.99
CA LEU A 543 -16.19 -22.34 8.98
C LEU A 543 -15.54 -21.28 9.87
N ASP A 544 -14.58 -21.73 10.68
CA ASP A 544 -13.57 -20.82 11.21
C ASP A 544 -12.71 -20.33 10.04
N GLU A 545 -12.29 -19.08 10.08
CA GLU A 545 -11.48 -18.50 9.00
C GLU A 545 -10.20 -19.32 8.78
N ASN A 546 -9.82 -19.51 7.53
CA ASN A 546 -8.68 -20.30 7.08
C ASN A 546 -8.78 -21.83 7.30
N THR A 547 -9.99 -22.34 7.59
CA THR A 547 -10.28 -23.77 7.66
C THR A 547 -11.14 -24.24 6.48
N ARG A 548 -11.04 -25.53 6.12
CA ARG A 548 -11.87 -26.14 5.06
C ARG A 548 -12.96 -27.08 5.57
N GLU A 549 -13.00 -27.35 6.87
CA GLU A 549 -14.03 -28.18 7.49
C GLU A 549 -14.67 -27.44 8.65
N ALA A 550 -15.99 -27.41 8.67
CA ALA A 550 -16.76 -26.69 9.66
C ALA A 550 -16.68 -27.39 11.01
N ALA A 551 -16.27 -26.66 12.04
CA ALA A 551 -16.35 -27.11 13.44
C ALA A 551 -17.80 -27.40 13.84
N ARG A 552 -18.74 -26.60 13.29
CA ARG A 552 -20.19 -26.82 13.42
C ARG A 552 -20.78 -27.28 12.07
N PRO A 553 -21.29 -28.52 11.97
CA PRO A 553 -21.80 -29.02 10.70
C PRO A 553 -23.03 -28.24 10.22
N TYR A 554 -23.11 -28.06 8.91
CA TYR A 554 -24.29 -27.57 8.20
C TYR A 554 -25.34 -28.68 8.07
N GLU A 555 -26.59 -28.37 8.41
CA GLU A 555 -27.72 -29.30 8.32
C GLU A 555 -28.24 -29.36 6.87
N PHE A 556 -27.74 -30.31 6.09
CA PHE A 556 -28.09 -30.47 4.69
C PHE A 556 -29.39 -31.28 4.54
N VAL A 557 -30.47 -30.60 4.13
CA VAL A 557 -31.83 -31.18 4.06
C VAL A 557 -32.25 -31.60 2.65
N PRO A 558 -33.13 -32.62 2.49
CA PRO A 558 -33.44 -33.20 1.18
C PRO A 558 -34.21 -32.33 0.18
N LYS A 559 -34.76 -31.20 0.61
CA LYS A 559 -35.54 -30.31 -0.26
C LYS A 559 -34.66 -29.31 -1.03
N GLY A 560 -33.43 -29.08 -0.57
CA GLY A 560 -32.48 -28.15 -1.19
C GLY A 560 -31.35 -28.89 -1.92
N ALA A 561 -30.65 -28.19 -2.79
CA ALA A 561 -29.37 -28.63 -3.36
C ALA A 561 -28.32 -27.55 -3.08
N LEU A 562 -27.08 -27.95 -2.86
CA LEU A 562 -25.96 -27.01 -2.83
C LEU A 562 -25.55 -26.72 -4.27
N THR A 563 -25.43 -25.44 -4.64
CA THR A 563 -25.14 -24.99 -6.01
C THR A 563 -23.93 -24.04 -6.00
N ILE A 564 -23.02 -24.25 -6.94
CA ILE A 564 -21.90 -23.34 -7.23
C ILE A 564 -21.87 -23.12 -8.74
N ASP A 565 -21.98 -21.86 -9.15
CA ASP A 565 -21.82 -21.41 -10.53
C ASP A 565 -20.55 -20.55 -10.63
N ALA A 566 -19.63 -20.95 -11.52
CA ALA A 566 -18.36 -20.29 -11.71
C ALA A 566 -17.86 -20.41 -13.16
N HIS A 567 -16.89 -19.59 -13.53
CA HIS A 567 -16.19 -19.66 -14.81
C HIS A 567 -14.73 -20.02 -14.58
N VAL A 568 -14.24 -21.03 -15.31
CA VAL A 568 -12.81 -21.34 -15.41
C VAL A 568 -12.25 -20.55 -16.59
N TYR A 569 -11.45 -19.53 -16.30
CA TYR A 569 -10.84 -18.63 -17.29
C TYR A 569 -9.43 -19.11 -17.68
N LEU A 570 -9.19 -19.29 -18.98
CA LEU A 570 -7.87 -19.63 -19.51
C LEU A 570 -7.55 -18.75 -20.72
N ASP A 571 -6.43 -18.04 -20.70
CA ASP A 571 -5.95 -17.26 -21.84
C ASP A 571 -4.44 -17.47 -22.01
N GLY A 572 -4.04 -18.05 -23.15
CA GLY A 572 -2.65 -18.30 -23.50
C GLY A 572 -1.92 -17.10 -24.11
N SER A 573 -2.59 -15.95 -24.20
CA SER A 573 -2.09 -14.68 -24.75
C SER A 573 -2.28 -13.48 -23.82
N ALA A 574 -2.64 -13.73 -22.55
CA ALA A 574 -2.84 -12.72 -21.53
C ALA A 574 -1.53 -12.00 -21.19
N ARG A 575 -1.64 -10.74 -20.74
CA ARG A 575 -0.48 -9.90 -20.39
C ARG A 575 -0.12 -9.93 -18.91
N ASP A 576 -1.10 -10.23 -18.07
CA ASP A 576 -1.03 -10.11 -16.62
C ASP A 576 -2.16 -10.91 -15.94
N SER A 577 -2.11 -11.01 -14.61
CA SER A 577 -3.20 -11.59 -13.81
C SER A 577 -4.50 -10.78 -13.89
N LEU A 578 -4.43 -9.46 -14.12
CA LEU A 578 -5.59 -8.57 -14.26
C LEU A 578 -6.47 -8.91 -15.48
N SER A 579 -5.97 -9.66 -16.46
CA SER A 579 -6.77 -10.14 -17.59
C SER A 579 -8.00 -10.97 -17.14
N ALA A 580 -7.90 -11.67 -16.00
CA ALA A 580 -9.03 -12.36 -15.38
C ALA A 580 -10.11 -11.39 -14.84
N MET A 581 -9.69 -10.21 -14.38
CA MET A 581 -10.58 -9.14 -13.93
C MET A 581 -11.31 -8.48 -15.10
N ASP A 582 -10.63 -8.23 -16.22
CA ASP A 582 -11.30 -7.74 -17.43
C ASP A 582 -12.40 -8.72 -17.88
N ARG A 583 -12.11 -10.03 -17.82
CA ARG A 583 -13.10 -11.07 -18.10
C ARG A 583 -14.23 -11.09 -17.08
N TRP A 584 -13.95 -10.86 -15.80
CA TRP A 584 -14.98 -10.75 -14.77
C TRP A 584 -15.96 -9.61 -15.08
N PHE A 585 -15.45 -8.42 -15.42
CA PHE A 585 -16.30 -7.29 -15.84
C PHE A 585 -17.07 -7.57 -17.13
N ALA A 586 -16.49 -8.31 -18.08
CA ALA A 586 -17.20 -8.71 -19.29
C ALA A 586 -18.37 -9.68 -19.02
N LEU A 587 -18.28 -10.49 -17.96
CA LEU A 587 -19.31 -11.45 -17.57
C LEU A 587 -20.40 -10.85 -16.67
N TYR A 588 -20.01 -10.04 -15.69
CA TYR A 588 -20.89 -9.57 -14.62
C TYR A 588 -21.22 -8.07 -14.71
N GLY A 589 -20.53 -7.34 -15.59
CA GLY A 589 -20.66 -5.88 -15.73
C GLY A 589 -19.95 -5.11 -14.62
N VAL A 590 -19.91 -3.79 -14.80
CA VAL A 590 -19.57 -2.85 -13.73
C VAL A 590 -20.86 -2.55 -12.97
N PRO A 591 -20.93 -2.71 -11.63
CA PRO A 591 -22.17 -2.54 -10.89
C PRO A 591 -22.64 -1.08 -10.92
N ASP A 592 -23.90 -0.79 -11.24
CA ASP A 592 -24.38 0.60 -11.18
C ASP A 592 -24.14 1.23 -9.79
N PRO A 593 -23.60 2.47 -9.73
CA PRO A 593 -23.51 3.24 -8.50
C PRO A 593 -24.88 3.39 -7.85
N LEU A 594 -24.92 3.29 -6.51
CA LEU A 594 -26.14 3.61 -5.77
C LEU A 594 -26.54 5.08 -5.98
N THR A 595 -27.81 5.40 -5.72
CA THR A 595 -28.24 6.80 -5.65
C THR A 595 -27.59 7.47 -4.44
N PRO A 596 -27.11 8.73 -4.54
CA PRO A 596 -26.61 9.45 -3.36
C PRO A 596 -27.63 9.41 -2.21
N PRO A 597 -27.20 9.24 -0.95
CA PRO A 597 -28.09 9.04 0.19
C PRO A 597 -29.13 10.17 0.42
N ARG A 598 -28.82 11.41 0.03
CA ARG A 598 -29.73 12.58 0.08
C ARG A 598 -30.40 12.85 -1.27
N GLY A 599 -30.19 11.98 -2.26
CA GLY A 599 -30.89 11.92 -3.56
C GLY A 599 -30.23 12.71 -4.69
N THR A 600 -29.65 13.89 -4.41
CA THR A 600 -29.04 14.75 -5.44
C THR A 600 -27.73 15.33 -4.94
N TRP A 601 -26.76 15.56 -5.82
CA TRP A 601 -25.48 16.18 -5.48
C TRP A 601 -25.62 17.50 -4.72
N GLN A 602 -26.61 18.33 -5.09
CA GLN A 602 -26.84 19.60 -4.39
C GLN A 602 -27.19 19.40 -2.91
N LYS A 603 -28.07 18.44 -2.61
CA LYS A 603 -28.43 18.10 -1.23
C LYS A 603 -27.27 17.45 -0.46
N GLU A 604 -26.36 16.77 -1.15
CA GLU A 604 -25.13 16.25 -0.52
C GLU A 604 -24.16 17.38 -0.15
N ILE A 605 -24.04 18.42 -0.98
CA ILE A 605 -23.29 19.64 -0.66
C ILE A 605 -23.93 20.31 0.56
N ASP A 606 -25.25 20.52 0.54
CA ASP A 606 -25.98 21.15 1.65
C ASP A 606 -25.80 20.37 2.95
N PHE A 607 -25.85 19.03 2.89
CA PHE A 607 -25.62 18.16 4.04
C PHE A 607 -24.17 18.24 4.53
N SER A 608 -23.20 18.16 3.61
CA SER A 608 -21.77 18.20 3.93
C SER A 608 -21.31 19.53 4.51
N ALA A 609 -21.91 20.64 4.05
CA ALA A 609 -21.64 21.98 4.57
C ALA A 609 -21.94 22.12 6.08
N ARG A 610 -22.81 21.26 6.62
CA ARG A 610 -23.09 21.22 8.07
C ARG A 610 -21.87 20.80 8.89
N ALA A 611 -20.94 20.02 8.34
CA ALA A 611 -19.69 19.68 9.04
C ALA A 611 -18.93 20.95 9.46
N TYR A 612 -18.80 21.91 8.54
CA TYR A 612 -18.12 23.18 8.76
C TYR A 612 -18.87 24.15 9.66
N LEU A 613 -20.19 23.98 9.81
CA LEU A 613 -21.02 24.86 10.64
C LEU A 613 -21.26 24.29 12.06
N GLU A 614 -21.31 22.97 12.20
CA GLU A 614 -21.87 22.30 13.38
C GLU A 614 -20.90 21.34 14.05
N SER A 615 -20.03 20.63 13.30
CA SER A 615 -19.19 19.57 13.87
C SER A 615 -17.72 19.92 14.05
N LEU A 616 -17.20 20.81 13.20
CA LEU A 616 -15.78 21.17 13.19
C LEU A 616 -15.53 22.57 13.75
N TRP A 617 -16.48 23.49 13.61
CA TRP A 617 -16.29 24.90 13.99
C TRP A 617 -16.18 25.08 15.50
N VAL A 618 -15.18 25.86 15.93
CA VAL A 618 -14.94 26.24 17.32
C VAL A 618 -15.03 27.77 17.41
N PRO A 619 -16.19 28.33 17.80
CA PRO A 619 -16.44 29.76 17.79
C PRO A 619 -15.41 30.57 18.59
N GLU A 620 -15.00 30.07 19.77
CA GLU A 620 -14.08 30.76 20.67
C GLU A 620 -12.68 30.91 20.08
N LYS A 621 -12.32 30.00 19.15
CA LYS A 621 -11.02 30.01 18.45
C LYS A 621 -11.10 30.54 17.03
N LYS A 622 -12.29 30.83 16.52
CA LYS A 622 -12.55 31.22 15.13
C LYS A 622 -11.85 30.30 14.11
N GLY A 623 -11.90 29.00 14.36
CA GLY A 623 -11.24 28.00 13.54
C GLY A 623 -11.99 26.67 13.56
N TRP A 624 -11.57 25.76 12.70
CA TRP A 624 -12.12 24.41 12.65
C TRP A 624 -11.12 23.41 13.22
N TYR A 625 -11.63 22.33 13.81
CA TYR A 625 -10.86 21.11 13.99
C TYR A 625 -10.38 20.58 12.63
N SER A 626 -9.11 20.20 12.52
CA SER A 626 -8.54 19.55 11.33
C SER A 626 -9.09 18.14 11.14
N SER A 627 -9.20 17.37 12.22
CA SER A 627 -9.93 16.10 12.31
C SER A 627 -10.46 15.93 13.75
N ARG A 628 -11.27 14.90 14.03
CA ARG A 628 -11.74 14.61 15.40
C ARG A 628 -11.58 13.12 15.73
N GLY A 629 -11.37 12.81 17.01
CA GLY A 629 -11.33 11.42 17.51
C GLY A 629 -10.09 10.60 17.12
N GLY A 630 -9.10 11.23 16.46
CA GLY A 630 -7.80 10.65 16.16
C GLY A 630 -6.71 11.03 17.17
N PRO A 631 -5.42 10.80 16.83
CA PRO A 631 -4.28 11.23 17.63
C PRO A 631 -4.30 12.74 17.89
N LYS A 632 -3.97 13.16 19.12
CA LYS A 632 -4.06 14.58 19.52
C LYS A 632 -3.21 15.54 18.69
N VAL A 633 -2.06 15.08 18.19
CA VAL A 633 -1.20 15.83 17.27
C VAL A 633 -1.88 16.16 15.94
N MET A 634 -2.90 15.38 15.55
CA MET A 634 -3.70 15.55 14.33
C MET A 634 -5.06 16.23 14.60
N GLU A 635 -5.31 16.68 15.84
CA GLU A 635 -6.55 17.36 16.26
C GLU A 635 -6.23 18.84 16.59
N SER A 636 -5.78 19.57 15.58
CA SER A 636 -5.49 21.01 15.67
C SER A 636 -6.72 21.86 15.35
N ILE A 637 -6.78 23.09 15.89
CA ILE A 637 -7.83 24.06 15.55
C ILE A 637 -7.18 25.24 14.86
N ALA A 638 -7.56 25.50 13.60
CA ALA A 638 -7.07 26.63 12.83
C ALA A 638 -8.12 27.11 11.80
N PRO A 639 -8.01 28.36 11.31
CA PRO A 639 -8.80 28.83 10.17
C PRO A 639 -8.26 28.23 8.86
N HIS A 640 -8.56 26.94 8.62
CA HIS A 640 -8.05 26.17 7.49
C HIS A 640 -8.51 26.71 6.12
N GLY A 641 -7.56 27.08 5.26
CA GLY A 641 -7.81 27.58 3.90
C GLY A 641 -8.66 26.66 3.00
N PRO A 642 -8.41 25.33 2.97
CA PRO A 642 -9.24 24.40 2.20
C PRO A 642 -10.70 24.33 2.69
N TYR A 643 -10.93 24.46 4.00
CA TYR A 643 -12.29 24.44 4.55
C TYR A 643 -13.03 25.75 4.25
N LEU A 644 -12.32 26.88 4.30
CA LEU A 644 -12.86 28.16 3.84
C LEU A 644 -13.22 28.11 2.34
N TYR A 645 -12.38 27.47 1.52
CA TYR A 645 -12.67 27.25 0.10
C TYR A 645 -13.97 26.43 -0.08
N ASP A 646 -14.14 25.34 0.65
CA ASP A 646 -15.36 24.52 0.59
C ASP A 646 -16.60 25.26 1.09
N VAL A 647 -16.49 26.07 2.15
CA VAL A 647 -17.59 26.91 2.64
C VAL A 647 -18.05 27.89 1.57
N LEU A 648 -17.10 28.52 0.86
CA LEU A 648 -17.38 29.42 -0.25
C LEU A 648 -17.97 28.68 -1.46
N MET A 649 -17.50 27.48 -1.78
CA MET A 649 -18.08 26.66 -2.85
C MET A 649 -19.53 26.24 -2.51
N ALA A 650 -19.76 25.78 -1.28
CA ALA A 650 -21.09 25.39 -0.81
C ALA A 650 -22.06 26.57 -0.77
N GLU A 651 -21.60 27.76 -0.35
CA GLU A 651 -22.38 29.00 -0.35
C GLU A 651 -22.92 29.35 -1.74
N ARG A 652 -22.13 29.13 -2.80
CA ARG A 652 -22.54 29.46 -4.16
C ARG A 652 -23.47 28.43 -4.78
N LEU A 653 -23.22 27.16 -4.49
CA LEU A 653 -23.93 26.04 -5.08
C LEU A 653 -25.27 25.77 -4.38
N THR A 654 -25.40 26.05 -3.08
CA THR A 654 -26.65 25.81 -2.35
C THR A 654 -27.86 26.54 -2.96
N ALA A 655 -29.00 25.85 -2.94
CA ALA A 655 -30.31 26.43 -3.30
C ALA A 655 -31.08 26.92 -2.06
N ASP A 656 -30.58 26.66 -0.85
CA ASP A 656 -31.19 27.10 0.40
C ASP A 656 -30.63 28.46 0.83
N ALA A 657 -31.45 29.50 0.68
CA ALA A 657 -31.10 30.87 1.04
C ALA A 657 -30.73 31.05 2.52
N GLN A 658 -31.26 30.22 3.44
CA GLN A 658 -30.88 30.29 4.85
C GLN A 658 -29.50 29.71 5.08
N LEU A 659 -29.17 28.58 4.42
CA LEU A 659 -27.85 27.97 4.48
C LEU A 659 -26.81 28.88 3.82
N GLU A 660 -27.10 29.42 2.64
CA GLU A 660 -26.28 30.43 1.95
C GLU A 660 -25.89 31.57 2.89
N GLY A 661 -26.87 32.17 3.57
CA GLY A 661 -26.62 33.26 4.51
C GLY A 661 -25.79 32.86 5.73
N ARG A 662 -25.85 31.60 6.19
CA ARG A 662 -25.00 31.10 7.29
C ARG A 662 -23.56 30.89 6.83
N LEU A 663 -23.36 30.28 5.66
CA LEU A 663 -22.04 30.02 5.10
C LEU A 663 -21.31 31.33 4.76
N ARG A 664 -22.02 32.32 4.20
CA ARG A 664 -21.46 33.65 3.93
C ARG A 664 -20.94 34.32 5.20
N ARG A 665 -21.75 34.34 6.27
CA ARG A 665 -21.32 34.92 7.56
C ARG A 665 -20.10 34.21 8.15
N LEU A 666 -20.05 32.88 8.06
CA LEU A 666 -18.89 32.11 8.53
C LEU A 666 -17.64 32.43 7.70
N ALA A 667 -17.77 32.52 6.37
CA ALA A 667 -16.65 32.89 5.50
C ALA A 667 -16.12 34.29 5.83
N GLU A 668 -17.00 35.29 5.99
CA GLU A 668 -16.64 36.65 6.41
C GLU A 668 -15.92 36.67 7.77
N GLU A 669 -16.42 35.89 8.75
CA GLU A 669 -15.82 35.79 10.08
C GLU A 669 -14.41 35.19 10.04
N VAL A 670 -14.20 34.17 9.22
CA VAL A 670 -12.90 33.50 9.07
C VAL A 670 -11.93 34.39 8.30
N GLN A 671 -12.37 35.03 7.22
CA GLN A 671 -11.53 35.97 6.46
C GLN A 671 -11.08 37.16 7.30
N ALA A 672 -11.92 37.62 8.25
CA ALA A 672 -11.55 38.66 9.20
C ALA A 672 -10.40 38.25 10.16
N THR A 673 -10.02 36.97 10.23
CA THR A 673 -8.81 36.51 10.95
C THR A 673 -7.52 36.66 10.13
N GLY A 674 -7.62 37.02 8.84
CA GLY A 674 -6.50 37.05 7.89
C GLY A 674 -6.34 35.76 7.07
N ALA A 675 -7.14 34.72 7.34
CA ALA A 675 -7.13 33.49 6.56
C ALA A 675 -7.68 33.70 5.14
N ALA A 676 -7.01 33.13 4.15
CA ALA A 676 -7.42 33.15 2.76
C ALA A 676 -7.91 31.76 2.30
N PRO A 677 -8.93 31.67 1.43
CA PRO A 677 -9.29 30.41 0.79
C PRO A 677 -8.13 29.96 -0.10
N ALA A 678 -7.65 28.75 0.14
CA ALA A 678 -6.50 28.19 -0.57
C ALA A 678 -6.72 26.70 -0.82
N ILE A 679 -6.45 26.27 -2.05
CA ILE A 679 -6.46 24.88 -2.45
C ILE A 679 -5.41 24.66 -3.54
N GLU A 680 -5.40 23.48 -4.13
CA GLU A 680 -4.57 23.15 -5.28
C GLU A 680 -4.94 23.95 -6.55
N ASP A 681 -5.69 25.06 -6.51
CA ASP A 681 -6.07 25.80 -7.72
C ASP A 681 -5.03 26.82 -8.20
N TYR A 682 -3.85 26.86 -7.56
CA TYR A 682 -2.80 27.87 -7.76
C TYR A 682 -3.34 29.30 -7.71
N GLY A 683 -4.28 29.61 -6.81
CA GLY A 683 -4.78 30.97 -6.63
C GLY A 683 -5.63 31.50 -7.80
N ILE A 684 -6.00 30.67 -8.77
CA ILE A 684 -6.80 31.06 -9.94
C ILE A 684 -8.15 31.66 -9.54
N THR A 685 -8.73 31.21 -8.43
CA THR A 685 -10.05 31.69 -8.00
C THR A 685 -9.94 32.95 -7.14
N TYR A 686 -9.20 32.85 -6.03
CA TYR A 686 -9.21 33.83 -4.94
C TYR A 686 -7.86 34.46 -4.63
N GLY A 687 -6.80 34.05 -5.31
CA GLY A 687 -5.43 34.49 -5.04
C GLY A 687 -4.76 35.14 -6.24
N ASP A 688 -3.42 35.10 -6.20
CA ASP A 688 -2.54 35.52 -7.27
C ASP A 688 -1.86 34.26 -7.86
N PRO A 689 -2.13 33.90 -9.13
CA PRO A 689 -1.55 32.70 -9.71
C PRO A 689 -0.04 32.72 -9.86
N VAL A 690 0.57 33.88 -10.12
CA VAL A 690 2.02 33.95 -10.26
C VAL A 690 2.68 33.74 -8.90
N ALA A 691 2.22 34.43 -7.86
CA ALA A 691 2.75 34.24 -6.51
C ALA A 691 2.58 32.79 -6.00
N SER A 692 1.45 32.15 -6.34
CA SER A 692 1.21 30.74 -5.99
C SER A 692 2.17 29.79 -6.72
N LEU A 693 2.49 30.09 -7.98
CA LEU A 693 3.43 29.32 -8.78
C LEU A 693 4.88 29.52 -8.32
N ASP A 694 5.26 30.70 -7.83
CA ASP A 694 6.59 30.94 -7.25
C ASP A 694 6.84 30.05 -6.02
N GLY A 695 5.83 29.95 -5.14
CA GLY A 695 5.87 29.02 -4.01
C GLY A 695 6.00 27.56 -4.46
N ALA A 696 5.26 27.17 -5.51
CA ALA A 696 5.34 25.83 -6.07
C ALA A 696 6.68 25.54 -6.76
N ALA A 697 7.27 26.53 -7.44
CA ALA A 697 8.56 26.43 -8.11
C ALA A 697 9.67 26.08 -7.11
N ALA A 698 9.67 26.71 -5.94
CA ALA A 698 10.63 26.40 -4.87
C ALA A 698 10.52 24.94 -4.37
N ALA A 699 9.29 24.46 -4.17
CA ALA A 699 9.04 23.08 -3.78
C ALA A 699 9.50 22.09 -4.87
N VAL A 700 9.12 22.32 -6.12
CA VAL A 700 9.50 21.49 -7.28
C VAL A 700 11.01 21.46 -7.47
N ALA A 701 11.68 22.60 -7.35
CA ALA A 701 13.14 22.67 -7.41
C ALA A 701 13.82 21.83 -6.31
N GLY A 702 13.28 21.81 -5.09
CA GLY A 702 13.77 20.93 -4.01
C GLY A 702 13.56 19.43 -4.31
N LEU A 703 12.42 19.07 -4.92
CA LEU A 703 12.15 17.70 -5.35
C LEU A 703 13.10 17.26 -6.47
N LEU A 704 13.36 18.11 -7.46
CA LEU A 704 14.31 17.81 -8.54
C LEU A 704 15.75 17.72 -8.04
N ALA A 705 16.14 18.58 -7.10
CA ALA A 705 17.47 18.53 -6.48
C ALA A 705 17.71 17.23 -5.69
N SER A 706 16.65 16.62 -5.16
CA SER A 706 16.70 15.33 -4.45
C SER A 706 16.44 14.13 -5.35
N GLN A 707 16.10 14.34 -6.63
CA GLN A 707 15.89 13.28 -7.60
C GLN A 707 17.22 12.59 -7.95
N ARG A 708 17.23 11.25 -7.97
CA ARG A 708 18.43 10.48 -8.32
C ARG A 708 18.73 10.51 -9.82
N GLU A 709 19.93 10.04 -10.16
CA GLU A 709 20.37 9.94 -11.56
C GLU A 709 19.47 9.01 -12.39
N ASP A 710 18.83 8.02 -11.79
CA ASP A 710 17.88 7.13 -12.47
C ASP A 710 16.44 7.67 -12.51
N GLY A 711 16.17 8.86 -11.94
CA GLY A 711 14.84 9.48 -11.90
C GLY A 711 14.03 9.18 -10.64
N SER A 712 14.56 8.37 -9.72
CA SER A 712 13.82 7.90 -8.55
C SER A 712 13.90 8.83 -7.33
N TRP A 713 12.86 8.74 -6.50
CA TRP A 713 12.86 9.06 -5.07
C TRP A 713 12.65 7.76 -4.30
N ARG A 714 13.38 7.57 -3.19
CA ARG A 714 13.50 6.27 -2.54
C ARG A 714 13.13 6.33 -1.07
N PHE A 715 12.68 5.20 -0.54
CA PHE A 715 12.29 5.06 0.85
C PHE A 715 13.49 5.29 1.78
N ASP A 716 13.33 6.23 2.72
CA ASP A 716 14.32 6.47 3.75
C ASP A 716 13.85 5.92 5.10
N ALA A 717 14.44 4.77 5.45
CA ALA A 717 14.25 4.10 6.73
C ALA A 717 15.13 4.61 7.89
N LYS A 718 16.11 5.48 7.61
CA LYS A 718 17.13 5.90 8.61
C LYS A 718 16.80 7.23 9.27
N THR A 719 16.11 8.12 8.55
CA THR A 719 15.77 9.44 9.08
C THR A 719 14.65 9.32 10.11
N PRO A 720 14.87 9.78 11.37
CA PRO A 720 13.83 9.84 12.38
C PRO A 720 12.62 10.63 11.86
N ARG A 721 11.41 10.12 12.13
CA ARG A 721 10.16 10.80 11.77
C ARG A 721 9.58 11.52 12.98
N VAL A 722 8.86 12.60 12.69
CA VAL A 722 8.05 13.36 13.66
C VAL A 722 6.57 12.99 13.49
N GLY A 723 5.75 13.24 14.51
CA GLY A 723 4.30 13.06 14.44
C GLY A 723 3.81 11.76 15.09
N VAL A 724 2.72 11.17 14.57
CA VAL A 724 2.01 10.05 15.22
C VAL A 724 2.89 8.81 15.43
N PHE A 725 3.88 8.62 14.57
CA PHE A 725 4.81 7.48 14.59
C PHE A 725 6.25 7.89 14.96
N GLU A 726 6.41 8.98 15.72
CA GLU A 726 7.69 9.36 16.28
C GLU A 726 8.28 8.24 17.15
N GLY A 727 9.58 7.97 16.98
CA GLY A 727 10.29 6.91 17.71
C GLY A 727 10.13 5.48 17.14
N MET A 728 9.33 5.29 16.09
CA MET A 728 9.18 3.99 15.43
C MET A 728 10.39 3.63 14.57
N ASP A 729 10.71 2.33 14.46
CA ASP A 729 11.85 1.83 13.68
C ASP A 729 11.43 1.55 12.22
N TYR A 730 11.61 2.53 11.33
CA TYR A 730 11.22 2.45 9.93
C TYR A 730 11.97 1.37 9.13
N THR A 731 13.04 0.78 9.67
CA THR A 731 13.69 -0.38 9.05
C THR A 731 12.82 -1.63 9.08
N LEU A 732 11.77 -1.65 9.90
CA LEU A 732 10.74 -2.69 9.91
C LEU A 732 9.82 -2.62 8.69
N LEU A 733 9.64 -1.44 8.09
CA LEU A 733 8.76 -1.26 6.93
C LEU A 733 9.47 -1.57 5.61
N GLY A 734 10.80 -1.64 5.60
CA GLY A 734 11.54 -2.01 4.40
C GLY A 734 13.00 -1.63 4.45
N THR A 735 13.76 -2.12 3.47
CA THR A 735 15.17 -1.77 3.34
C THR A 735 15.31 -0.28 3.00
N HIS A 736 16.28 0.39 3.62
CA HIS A 736 16.66 1.74 3.24
C HIS A 736 17.01 1.79 1.74
N GLU A 737 16.57 2.84 1.05
CA GLU A 737 16.65 3.02 -0.41
C GLU A 737 15.82 2.04 -1.26
N ALA A 738 14.87 1.33 -0.66
CA ALA A 738 13.87 0.61 -1.44
C ALA A 738 13.11 1.59 -2.34
N ALA A 739 12.72 1.12 -3.52
CA ALA A 739 12.00 1.92 -4.51
C ALA A 739 10.92 1.06 -5.14
N GLU A 740 9.73 1.64 -5.20
CA GLU A 740 8.53 1.08 -5.81
C GLU A 740 7.77 2.24 -6.50
N VAL A 741 6.78 1.95 -7.32
CA VAL A 741 6.05 3.00 -8.04
C VAL A 741 5.48 4.09 -7.11
N GLY A 742 4.92 3.72 -5.97
CA GLY A 742 4.34 4.66 -5.00
C GLY A 742 5.34 5.57 -4.32
N THR A 743 6.61 5.16 -4.20
CA THR A 743 7.68 6.02 -3.65
C THR A 743 8.00 7.21 -4.56
N CYS A 744 7.67 7.11 -5.85
CA CYS A 744 7.95 8.12 -6.87
C CYS A 744 6.70 8.84 -7.39
N ALA A 745 5.56 8.14 -7.47
CA ALA A 745 4.40 8.57 -8.23
C ALA A 745 3.85 9.94 -7.83
N GLN A 746 3.64 10.18 -6.54
CA GLN A 746 3.09 11.46 -6.07
C GLN A 746 4.05 12.63 -6.31
N THR A 747 5.34 12.39 -6.15
CA THR A 747 6.38 13.39 -6.44
C THR A 747 6.44 13.68 -7.95
N ALA A 748 6.41 12.64 -8.78
CA ALA A 748 6.36 12.79 -10.24
C ALA A 748 5.11 13.56 -10.69
N TYR A 749 3.93 13.25 -10.13
CA TYR A 749 2.71 14.00 -10.37
C TYR A 749 2.86 15.47 -9.98
N THR A 750 3.42 15.78 -8.81
CA THR A 750 3.63 17.16 -8.35
C THR A 750 4.52 17.95 -9.31
N VAL A 751 5.63 17.37 -9.76
CA VAL A 751 6.56 17.98 -10.72
C VAL A 751 5.91 18.17 -12.09
N LEU A 752 5.22 17.14 -12.61
CA LEU A 752 4.56 17.19 -13.91
C LEU A 752 3.37 18.16 -13.92
N ARG A 753 2.65 18.27 -12.81
CA ARG A 753 1.53 19.20 -12.67
C ARG A 753 2.00 20.65 -12.75
N PHE A 754 3.14 20.96 -12.13
CA PHE A 754 3.78 22.25 -12.28
C PHE A 754 4.16 22.51 -13.75
N ALA A 755 4.84 21.55 -14.40
CA ALA A 755 5.22 21.65 -15.81
C ALA A 755 4.00 21.82 -16.75
N ARG A 756 2.86 21.18 -16.43
CA ARG A 756 1.61 21.30 -17.19
C ARG A 756 1.13 22.74 -17.23
N VAL A 757 1.12 23.42 -16.07
CA VAL A 757 0.61 24.78 -15.91
C VAL A 757 1.59 25.82 -16.44
N THR A 758 2.88 25.70 -16.13
CA THR A 758 3.90 26.71 -16.47
C THR A 758 4.51 26.53 -17.85
N GLY A 759 4.55 25.30 -18.35
CA GLY A 759 5.35 24.94 -19.52
C GLY A 759 6.84 24.80 -19.25
N ASP A 760 7.28 24.77 -17.98
CA ASP A 760 8.69 24.68 -17.60
C ASP A 760 9.35 23.37 -18.10
N ALA A 761 10.43 23.53 -18.86
CA ALA A 761 11.11 22.43 -19.52
C ALA A 761 11.95 21.56 -18.56
N GLN A 762 12.49 22.13 -17.47
CA GLN A 762 13.29 21.39 -16.50
C GLN A 762 12.38 20.50 -15.64
N ALA A 763 11.23 21.03 -15.20
CA ALA A 763 10.21 20.25 -14.52
C ALA A 763 9.69 19.11 -15.41
N LEU A 764 9.41 19.39 -16.69
CA LEU A 764 8.97 18.35 -17.63
C LEU A 764 10.00 17.23 -17.76
N ALA A 765 11.28 17.57 -17.99
CA ALA A 765 12.35 16.59 -18.14
C ALA A 765 12.53 15.72 -16.87
N GLY A 766 12.50 16.35 -15.68
CA GLY A 766 12.56 15.61 -14.41
C GLY A 766 11.36 14.69 -14.20
N GLY A 767 10.17 15.13 -14.59
CA GLY A 767 8.96 14.33 -14.58
C GLY A 767 9.03 13.12 -15.52
N GLU A 768 9.40 13.32 -16.79
CA GLU A 768 9.56 12.24 -17.78
C GLU A 768 10.61 11.21 -17.34
N LYS A 769 11.69 11.67 -16.70
CA LYS A 769 12.71 10.81 -16.11
C LYS A 769 12.15 9.93 -14.99
N ALA A 770 11.29 10.48 -14.13
CA ALA A 770 10.61 9.71 -13.09
C ALA A 770 9.62 8.70 -13.69
N LEU A 771 8.84 9.09 -14.71
CA LEU A 771 7.94 8.17 -15.41
C LEU A 771 8.73 6.99 -16.02
N ALA A 772 9.85 7.25 -16.68
CA ALA A 772 10.70 6.18 -17.23
C ALA A 772 11.22 5.21 -16.15
N PHE A 773 11.51 5.70 -14.94
CA PHE A 773 11.87 4.82 -13.82
C PHE A 773 10.68 3.97 -13.35
N MET A 774 9.49 4.58 -13.27
CA MET A 774 8.26 3.94 -12.80
C MET A 774 7.78 2.78 -13.70
N ASP A 775 8.11 2.78 -15.00
CA ASP A 775 7.73 1.73 -15.96
C ASP A 775 8.24 0.33 -15.59
N ARG A 776 9.23 0.24 -14.69
CA ARG A 776 9.83 -1.03 -14.23
C ARG A 776 8.93 -1.83 -13.30
N PHE A 777 7.90 -1.22 -12.72
CA PHE A 777 7.07 -1.84 -11.69
C PHE A 777 5.79 -2.43 -12.28
N PRO A 778 5.47 -3.71 -11.98
CA PRO A 778 4.25 -4.35 -12.45
C PRO A 778 3.05 -4.16 -11.50
N VAL A 779 3.28 -3.94 -10.21
CA VAL A 779 2.27 -3.89 -9.15
C VAL A 779 2.30 -2.54 -8.44
N PRO A 780 1.15 -1.95 -8.06
CA PRO A 780 1.13 -0.69 -7.32
C PRO A 780 1.53 -0.94 -5.86
N ARG A 781 2.69 -0.46 -5.43
CA ARG A 781 3.24 -0.64 -4.07
C ARG A 781 3.75 0.67 -3.49
N ALA A 782 3.76 0.77 -2.16
CA ALA A 782 4.57 1.71 -1.38
C ALA A 782 4.26 3.22 -1.50
N ALA A 783 3.00 3.64 -1.59
CA ALA A 783 2.68 5.07 -1.42
C ALA A 783 2.56 5.44 0.07
N GLN A 784 2.21 4.49 0.94
CA GLN A 784 1.91 4.70 2.36
C GLN A 784 3.05 4.27 3.32
N VAL A 785 4.30 4.40 2.88
CA VAL A 785 5.51 3.97 3.63
C VAL A 785 5.78 4.74 4.93
N TRP A 786 4.91 5.70 5.28
CA TRP A 786 4.91 6.31 6.61
C TRP A 786 4.42 5.33 7.70
N GLU A 787 3.71 4.26 7.33
CA GLU A 787 3.22 3.26 8.28
C GLU A 787 3.10 1.83 7.73
N VAL A 788 3.05 1.67 6.40
CA VAL A 788 2.87 0.36 5.73
C VAL A 788 4.20 -0.12 5.14
N PRO A 789 4.49 -1.44 5.15
CA PRO A 789 5.69 -1.97 4.49
C PRO A 789 5.79 -1.58 3.01
N VAL A 790 7.03 -1.34 2.54
CA VAL A 790 7.33 -0.95 1.15
C VAL A 790 6.84 -2.00 0.15
N HIS A 791 6.80 -3.27 0.57
CA HIS A 791 6.38 -4.37 -0.29
C HIS A 791 4.87 -4.40 -0.57
N THR A 792 4.05 -3.75 0.26
CA THR A 792 2.61 -3.97 0.27
C THR A 792 1.92 -3.37 -0.96
N PRO A 793 1.05 -4.13 -1.66
CA PRO A 793 0.16 -3.59 -2.70
C PRO A 793 -0.74 -2.47 -2.18
N ASP A 794 -0.87 -1.37 -2.93
CA ASP A 794 -1.36 -0.08 -2.43
C ASP A 794 -2.23 0.68 -3.46
N LEU A 795 -3.48 1.00 -3.09
CA LEU A 795 -4.42 1.74 -3.94
C LEU A 795 -3.95 3.17 -4.21
N LEU A 796 -3.33 3.83 -3.23
CA LEU A 796 -2.85 5.20 -3.40
C LEU A 796 -1.72 5.26 -4.43
N ALA A 797 -0.84 4.25 -4.43
CA ALA A 797 0.20 4.13 -5.45
C ALA A 797 -0.38 4.01 -6.87
N ALA A 798 -1.48 3.26 -7.04
CA ALA A 798 -2.18 3.16 -8.31
C ALA A 798 -2.83 4.50 -8.73
N ALA A 799 -3.45 5.21 -7.78
CA ALA A 799 -4.06 6.52 -8.02
C ALA A 799 -3.02 7.57 -8.43
N ASP A 800 -1.94 7.72 -7.66
CA ASP A 800 -0.92 8.72 -7.91
C ASP A 800 -0.14 8.41 -9.21
N ALA A 801 0.09 7.13 -9.53
CA ALA A 801 0.71 6.74 -10.79
C ALA A 801 -0.19 7.05 -11.99
N CYS A 802 -1.50 6.80 -11.87
CA CYS A 802 -2.48 7.19 -12.89
C CYS A 802 -2.44 8.71 -13.14
N GLU A 803 -2.46 9.53 -12.09
CA GLU A 803 -2.39 10.99 -12.23
C GLU A 803 -1.04 11.47 -12.81
N ALA A 804 0.08 10.88 -12.40
CA ALA A 804 1.41 11.23 -12.90
C ALA A 804 1.51 10.98 -14.41
N TYR A 805 1.17 9.78 -14.86
CA TYR A 805 1.19 9.43 -16.29
C TYR A 805 0.18 10.23 -17.10
N LEU A 806 -1.04 10.44 -16.59
CA LEU A 806 -2.03 11.26 -17.27
C LEU A 806 -1.54 12.70 -17.43
N THR A 807 -0.93 13.26 -16.39
CA THR A 807 -0.35 14.62 -16.44
C THR A 807 0.84 14.68 -17.40
N GLY A 808 1.66 13.62 -17.49
CA GLY A 808 2.69 13.48 -18.51
C GLY A 808 2.11 13.50 -19.94
N TYR A 809 0.98 12.83 -20.17
CA TYR A 809 0.24 12.91 -21.44
C TYR A 809 -0.29 14.32 -21.70
N GLU A 810 -0.88 14.99 -20.71
CA GLU A 810 -1.36 16.38 -20.85
C GLU A 810 -0.25 17.37 -21.22
N CYS A 811 0.97 17.16 -20.70
CA CYS A 811 2.14 17.98 -21.03
C CYS A 811 2.63 17.79 -22.48
N THR A 812 2.63 16.55 -22.96
CA THR A 812 3.42 16.10 -24.12
C THR A 812 2.59 15.65 -25.33
N GLY A 813 1.38 15.11 -25.10
CA GLY A 813 0.59 14.38 -26.08
C GLY A 813 1.07 12.94 -26.36
N ASN A 814 2.02 12.41 -25.58
CA ASN A 814 2.57 11.07 -25.81
C ASN A 814 1.58 9.96 -25.37
N GLY A 815 1.00 9.24 -26.34
CA GLY A 815 0.03 8.18 -26.09
C GLY A 815 0.53 7.02 -25.23
N VAL A 816 1.85 6.81 -25.11
CA VAL A 816 2.42 5.81 -24.18
C VAL A 816 2.07 6.17 -22.73
N TYR A 817 2.14 7.45 -22.37
CA TYR A 817 1.77 7.89 -21.03
C TYR A 817 0.28 7.71 -20.76
N LEU A 818 -0.59 7.96 -21.75
CA LEU A 818 -2.02 7.67 -21.61
C LEU A 818 -2.27 6.17 -21.39
N ALA A 819 -1.59 5.29 -22.15
CA ALA A 819 -1.69 3.84 -21.95
C ALA A 819 -1.19 3.40 -20.57
N SER A 820 -0.12 3.99 -20.06
CA SER A 820 0.36 3.75 -18.68
C SER A 820 -0.61 4.27 -17.63
N ALA A 821 -1.27 5.41 -17.85
CA ALA A 821 -2.34 5.89 -16.96
C ALA A 821 -3.50 4.89 -16.89
N VAL A 822 -3.94 4.35 -18.04
CA VAL A 822 -4.97 3.30 -18.11
C VAL A 822 -4.51 2.02 -17.38
N LYS A 823 -3.23 1.62 -17.52
CA LYS A 823 -2.67 0.48 -16.78
C LYS A 823 -2.82 0.67 -15.26
N TRP A 824 -2.46 1.85 -14.74
CA TRP A 824 -2.53 2.12 -13.30
C TRP A 824 -3.96 2.34 -12.80
N ALA A 825 -4.85 2.90 -13.62
CA ALA A 825 -6.28 2.92 -13.34
C ALA A 825 -6.84 1.50 -13.16
N ARG A 826 -6.53 0.58 -14.09
CA ARG A 826 -6.89 -0.85 -13.98
C ARG A 826 -6.31 -1.49 -12.72
N ALA A 827 -5.06 -1.19 -12.38
CA ALA A 827 -4.39 -1.76 -11.21
C ALA A 827 -5.00 -1.32 -9.85
N GLY A 828 -5.79 -0.25 -9.81
CA GLY A 828 -6.51 0.18 -8.59
C GLY A 828 -7.83 -0.56 -8.36
N LEU A 829 -8.42 -1.20 -9.38
CA LEU A 829 -9.72 -1.87 -9.27
C LEU A 829 -9.75 -3.05 -8.28
N PRO A 830 -8.69 -3.88 -8.11
CA PRO A 830 -8.70 -4.98 -7.13
C PRO A 830 -8.89 -4.55 -5.66
N PHE A 831 -8.75 -3.27 -5.34
CA PHE A 831 -8.96 -2.75 -3.98
C PHE A 831 -10.42 -2.35 -3.71
N LEU A 832 -11.28 -2.42 -4.74
CA LEU A 832 -12.63 -1.88 -4.73
C LEU A 832 -13.67 -3.00 -4.65
N TYR A 833 -14.61 -2.88 -3.72
CA TYR A 833 -15.74 -3.78 -3.63
C TYR A 833 -16.69 -3.58 -4.82
N MET A 834 -16.77 -4.58 -5.71
CA MET A 834 -17.67 -4.58 -6.87
C MET A 834 -19.02 -5.25 -6.57
N TRP A 835 -19.41 -5.25 -5.29
CA TRP A 835 -20.65 -5.81 -4.77
C TRP A 835 -20.94 -5.23 -3.37
N ASP A 836 -22.12 -5.48 -2.84
CA ASP A 836 -22.56 -5.04 -1.51
C ASP A 836 -23.48 -6.06 -0.84
N THR A 837 -23.92 -5.74 0.38
CA THR A 837 -25.07 -6.41 0.98
C THR A 837 -26.16 -5.39 1.31
N PRO A 838 -27.43 -5.82 1.39
CA PRO A 838 -28.52 -4.94 1.80
C PRO A 838 -28.27 -4.23 3.14
N GLU A 839 -27.52 -4.87 4.05
CA GLU A 839 -27.17 -4.32 5.36
C GLU A 839 -26.08 -3.24 5.28
N TYR A 840 -25.17 -3.34 4.31
CA TYR A 840 -23.99 -2.49 4.15
C TYR A 840 -23.99 -1.78 2.79
N PRO A 841 -24.87 -0.80 2.56
CA PRO A 841 -24.93 -0.08 1.28
C PRO A 841 -23.65 0.71 0.97
N PHE A 842 -22.88 1.10 2.00
CA PHE A 842 -21.58 1.74 1.80
C PHE A 842 -20.56 0.80 1.14
N LEU A 843 -20.77 -0.53 1.21
CA LEU A 843 -19.80 -1.52 0.75
C LEU A 843 -19.64 -1.49 -0.78
N ARG A 844 -20.69 -1.19 -1.54
CA ARG A 844 -20.56 -1.06 -3.00
C ARG A 844 -19.60 0.08 -3.29
N TYR A 845 -18.52 -0.20 -4.03
CA TYR A 845 -17.42 0.73 -4.29
C TYR A 845 -16.66 1.21 -3.06
N ALA A 846 -16.82 0.56 -1.91
CA ALA A 846 -15.91 0.79 -0.80
C ALA A 846 -14.48 0.39 -1.22
N SER A 847 -13.48 1.11 -0.73
CA SER A 847 -12.08 0.86 -1.09
C SER A 847 -11.26 0.49 0.14
N ILE A 848 -10.53 -0.62 0.11
CA ILE A 848 -9.47 -0.85 1.10
C ILE A 848 -8.17 -0.14 0.64
N PRO A 849 -7.29 0.28 1.56
CA PRO A 849 -6.11 1.07 1.20
C PRO A 849 -4.98 0.22 0.63
N VAL A 850 -4.73 -0.95 1.22
CA VAL A 850 -3.59 -1.82 0.93
C VAL A 850 -3.95 -3.29 1.18
N PHE A 851 -3.17 -4.22 0.61
CA PHE A 851 -3.23 -5.65 0.93
C PHE A 851 -2.25 -6.00 2.08
N GLY A 852 -2.36 -5.28 3.20
CA GLY A 852 -1.38 -5.40 4.29
C GLY A 852 -1.81 -4.73 5.60
N ALA A 853 -0.81 -4.41 6.43
CA ALA A 853 -1.03 -3.83 7.76
C ALA A 853 -0.13 -2.63 8.07
N THR A 854 -0.67 -1.69 8.85
CA THR A 854 0.12 -0.65 9.53
C THR A 854 1.05 -1.30 10.55
N TRP A 855 2.35 -1.04 10.44
CA TRP A 855 3.39 -1.58 11.32
C TRP A 855 3.31 -3.10 11.50
N LEU A 856 2.90 -3.83 10.45
CA LEU A 856 2.74 -5.29 10.43
C LEU A 856 1.64 -5.83 11.37
N GLU A 857 0.94 -4.96 12.12
CA GLU A 857 0.02 -5.32 13.20
C GLU A 857 -1.41 -4.78 12.98
N GLY A 858 -1.56 -3.59 12.39
CA GLY A 858 -2.86 -2.98 12.10
C GLY A 858 -3.41 -3.39 10.74
N SER A 859 -4.08 -4.53 10.65
CA SER A 859 -4.62 -5.07 9.39
C SER A 859 -5.64 -4.16 8.70
N TRP A 860 -5.47 -3.96 7.39
CA TRP A 860 -6.40 -3.24 6.51
C TRP A 860 -7.30 -4.15 5.66
N ILE A 861 -7.14 -5.47 5.78
CA ILE A 861 -7.94 -6.44 5.03
C ILE A 861 -9.40 -6.40 5.49
N GLY A 862 -10.32 -6.23 4.54
CA GLY A 862 -11.75 -6.10 4.84
C GLY A 862 -12.11 -4.84 5.63
N ARG A 863 -11.24 -3.82 5.62
CA ARG A 863 -11.47 -2.52 6.26
C ARG A 863 -11.38 -1.40 5.23
N PRO A 864 -12.51 -1.03 4.60
CA PRO A 864 -12.56 0.15 3.79
C PRO A 864 -11.96 1.40 4.47
N VAL A 865 -11.03 2.05 3.76
CA VAL A 865 -10.42 3.34 4.07
C VAL A 865 -10.69 4.27 2.88
N GLN A 866 -11.84 4.94 2.91
CA GLN A 866 -12.42 5.50 1.69
C GLN A 866 -11.66 6.69 1.11
N TRP A 867 -10.80 7.37 1.89
CA TRP A 867 -10.00 8.49 1.38
C TRP A 867 -9.01 8.07 0.28
N ASN A 868 -8.48 6.84 0.35
CA ASN A 868 -7.68 6.25 -0.73
C ASN A 868 -8.52 6.05 -2.00
N GLY A 869 -9.75 5.55 -1.86
CA GLY A 869 -10.71 5.44 -2.95
C GLY A 869 -11.10 6.78 -3.55
N LEU A 870 -11.23 7.85 -2.76
CA LEU A 870 -11.53 9.19 -3.26
C LEU A 870 -10.38 9.79 -4.06
N ARG A 871 -9.12 9.50 -3.70
CA ARG A 871 -7.94 9.84 -4.52
C ARG A 871 -7.98 9.12 -5.87
N HIS A 872 -8.28 7.82 -5.86
CA HIS A 872 -8.43 7.05 -7.09
C HIS A 872 -9.60 7.55 -7.95
N ALA A 873 -10.76 7.83 -7.35
CA ALA A 873 -11.93 8.37 -8.03
C ALA A 873 -11.60 9.68 -8.76
N TYR A 874 -10.82 10.58 -8.14
CA TYR A 874 -10.41 11.82 -8.79
C TYR A 874 -9.54 11.55 -10.02
N ALA A 875 -8.57 10.64 -9.92
CA ALA A 875 -7.73 10.21 -11.04
C ALA A 875 -8.57 9.62 -12.19
N LEU A 876 -9.55 8.78 -11.86
CA LEU A 876 -10.48 8.18 -12.84
C LEU A 876 -11.37 9.22 -13.53
N LEU A 877 -11.88 10.21 -12.80
CA LEU A 877 -12.64 11.32 -13.41
C LEU A 877 -11.80 12.12 -14.39
N ARG A 878 -10.49 12.28 -14.14
CA ARG A 878 -9.57 12.92 -15.09
C ARG A 878 -9.31 12.04 -16.30
N LEU A 879 -9.05 10.75 -16.09
CA LEU A 879 -8.79 9.80 -17.16
C LEU A 879 -9.98 9.65 -18.12
N ALA A 880 -11.21 9.68 -17.59
CA ALA A 880 -12.45 9.54 -18.36
C ALA A 880 -12.61 10.56 -19.50
N GLU A 881 -11.94 11.72 -19.42
CA GLU A 881 -11.95 12.72 -20.49
C GLU A 881 -11.16 12.29 -21.73
N TYR A 882 -10.24 11.34 -21.58
CA TYR A 882 -9.26 10.96 -22.60
C TYR A 882 -9.36 9.49 -23.03
N ASP A 883 -9.84 8.60 -22.15
CA ASP A 883 -9.93 7.18 -22.41
C ASP A 883 -11.36 6.64 -22.18
N PRO A 884 -12.02 6.08 -23.22
CA PRO A 884 -13.32 5.46 -23.10
C PRO A 884 -13.26 3.93 -22.99
N SER A 885 -12.08 3.34 -22.70
CA SER A 885 -11.90 1.87 -22.74
C SER A 885 -12.63 1.12 -21.63
N PHE A 886 -13.01 1.82 -20.57
CA PHE A 886 -13.75 1.32 -19.42
C PHE A 886 -14.64 2.45 -18.85
N PRO A 887 -15.75 2.17 -18.14
CA PRO A 887 -16.61 3.21 -17.57
C PRO A 887 -15.98 3.89 -16.33
N TRP A 888 -14.86 4.59 -16.51
CA TRP A 888 -14.08 5.23 -15.45
C TRP A 888 -14.89 6.22 -14.60
N GLU A 889 -15.72 7.04 -15.24
CA GLU A 889 -16.59 8.01 -14.56
C GLU A 889 -17.62 7.30 -13.65
N GLU A 890 -18.12 6.15 -14.07
CA GLU A 890 -19.09 5.36 -13.30
C GLU A 890 -18.46 4.80 -12.03
N VAL A 891 -17.26 4.22 -12.13
CA VAL A 891 -16.51 3.72 -10.98
C VAL A 891 -16.19 4.87 -10.00
N ALA A 892 -15.74 6.02 -10.53
CA ALA A 892 -15.44 7.19 -9.71
C ALA A 892 -16.67 7.74 -8.98
N ARG A 893 -17.83 7.75 -9.67
CA ARG A 893 -19.11 8.08 -9.07
C ARG A 893 -19.48 7.08 -7.97
N GLY A 894 -19.28 5.80 -8.20
CA GLY A 894 -19.46 4.73 -7.22
C GLY A 894 -18.66 4.97 -5.94
N LEU A 895 -17.35 5.20 -6.07
CA LEU A 895 -16.44 5.51 -4.96
C LEU A 895 -16.89 6.73 -4.15
N THR A 896 -17.33 7.78 -4.86
CA THR A 896 -17.83 9.01 -4.24
C THR A 896 -19.14 8.77 -3.49
N VAL A 897 -20.07 8.01 -4.07
CA VAL A 897 -21.33 7.65 -3.42
C VAL A 897 -21.11 6.76 -2.20
N SER A 898 -20.21 5.78 -2.28
CA SER A 898 -19.82 4.96 -1.12
C SER A 898 -19.38 5.85 0.05
N ALA A 899 -18.53 6.85 -0.19
CA ALA A 899 -18.10 7.79 0.84
C ALA A 899 -19.26 8.59 1.46
N LEU A 900 -20.23 9.02 0.64
CA LEU A 900 -21.43 9.72 1.13
C LEU A 900 -22.29 8.86 2.07
N PHE A 901 -22.37 7.54 1.83
CA PHE A 901 -23.04 6.59 2.72
C PHE A 901 -22.27 6.38 4.05
N GLN A 902 -20.98 6.67 4.10
CA GLN A 902 -20.16 6.53 5.30
C GLN A 902 -20.29 7.74 6.24
N GLN A 903 -20.74 8.91 5.75
CA GLN A 903 -20.97 10.10 6.57
C GLN A 903 -21.97 9.87 7.70
N SER A 904 -21.66 10.39 8.89
CA SER A 904 -22.51 10.32 10.07
C SER A 904 -23.75 11.21 9.92
N THR A 905 -24.88 10.68 10.39
CA THR A 905 -26.13 11.43 10.56
C THR A 905 -26.39 11.81 12.03
N ASN A 906 -25.47 11.48 12.94
CA ASN A 906 -25.60 11.82 14.35
C ASN A 906 -25.26 13.30 14.58
N ALA A 907 -25.88 13.91 15.58
CA ALA A 907 -25.73 15.36 15.82
C ALA A 907 -24.32 15.78 16.26
N SER A 908 -23.58 14.90 16.95
CA SER A 908 -22.25 15.21 17.53
C SER A 908 -21.12 15.29 16.51
N ASP A 909 -21.30 14.67 15.35
CA ASP A 909 -20.32 14.50 14.28
C ASP A 909 -20.97 14.53 12.89
N ILE A 910 -22.05 15.31 12.75
CA ILE A 910 -22.85 15.39 11.53
C ILE A 910 -21.96 15.64 10.30
N ALA A 911 -22.19 14.84 9.26
CA ALA A 911 -21.48 14.91 7.98
C ALA A 911 -19.97 14.64 8.00
N LEU A 912 -19.40 14.31 9.16
CA LEU A 912 -18.07 13.71 9.26
C LEU A 912 -18.13 12.23 8.92
N TRP A 913 -17.03 11.66 8.48
CA TRP A 913 -16.94 10.26 8.04
C TRP A 913 -15.68 9.61 8.58
N PRO A 914 -15.68 8.29 8.84
CA PRO A 914 -14.58 7.64 9.53
C PRO A 914 -13.37 7.43 8.61
N ASP A 915 -12.18 7.36 9.22
CA ASP A 915 -10.97 6.91 8.55
C ASP A 915 -11.12 5.50 7.98
N ASN A 916 -11.71 4.59 8.78
CA ASN A 916 -12.06 3.25 8.33
C ASN A 916 -13.40 2.75 8.87
N ILE A 917 -14.01 1.85 8.11
CA ILE A 917 -15.21 1.10 8.47
C ILE A 917 -14.99 -0.38 8.16
N SER A 918 -15.38 -1.27 9.07
CA SER A 918 -15.23 -2.72 8.87
C SER A 918 -16.28 -3.29 7.92
N ALA A 919 -15.86 -4.01 6.88
CA ALA A 919 -16.77 -4.75 5.99
C ALA A 919 -17.38 -5.99 6.65
N LEU A 920 -16.88 -6.39 7.83
CA LEU A 920 -17.32 -7.58 8.55
C LEU A 920 -18.55 -7.29 9.42
N ASN A 921 -18.57 -6.12 10.06
CA ASN A 921 -19.56 -5.76 11.08
C ASN A 921 -20.05 -4.30 11.02
N ALA A 922 -19.62 -3.50 10.03
CA ALA A 922 -19.92 -2.07 9.87
C ALA A 922 -19.49 -1.17 11.04
N GLU A 923 -18.58 -1.64 11.89
CA GLU A 923 -17.98 -0.83 12.95
C GLU A 923 -17.13 0.28 12.33
N LYS A 924 -17.41 1.53 12.71
CA LYS A 924 -16.67 2.72 12.28
C LYS A 924 -15.60 3.04 13.31
N CYS A 925 -14.39 3.37 12.86
CA CYS A 925 -13.39 3.90 13.77
C CYS A 925 -13.79 5.29 14.31
N GLY A 926 -13.26 5.65 15.49
CA GLY A 926 -13.53 6.95 16.11
C GLY A 926 -12.83 8.14 15.43
N TRP A 927 -11.80 7.91 14.61
CA TRP A 927 -11.13 8.96 13.87
C TRP A 927 -11.98 9.36 12.67
N ILE A 928 -12.41 10.62 12.63
CA ILE A 928 -13.38 11.13 11.67
C ILE A 928 -12.86 12.40 10.98
N PHE A 929 -13.18 12.51 9.69
CA PHE A 929 -12.67 13.54 8.79
C PHE A 929 -13.74 14.51 8.30
N ALA A 930 -13.29 15.70 7.92
CA ALA A 930 -14.10 16.67 7.19
C ALA A 930 -14.51 16.11 5.81
N PRO A 931 -15.66 16.54 5.23
CA PRO A 931 -16.13 16.04 3.94
C PRO A 931 -15.34 16.57 2.74
N HIS A 932 -14.22 17.27 2.96
CA HIS A 932 -13.44 17.96 1.93
C HIS A 932 -13.11 17.10 0.71
N GLN A 933 -12.56 15.90 0.91
CA GLN A 933 -12.21 15.01 -0.21
C GLN A 933 -13.44 14.47 -0.95
N ILE A 934 -14.55 14.26 -0.25
CA ILE A 934 -15.82 13.88 -0.89
C ILE A 934 -16.29 15.02 -1.78
N LEU A 935 -16.28 16.24 -1.26
CA LEU A 935 -16.71 17.43 -1.96
C LEU A 935 -15.86 17.73 -3.19
N ARG A 936 -14.54 17.51 -3.15
CA ARG A 936 -13.66 17.61 -4.33
C ARG A 936 -14.19 16.81 -5.53
N ASN A 937 -14.56 15.54 -5.31
CA ASN A 937 -15.11 14.69 -6.37
C ASN A 937 -16.53 15.13 -6.80
N VAL A 938 -17.38 15.51 -5.83
CA VAL A 938 -18.73 16.03 -6.13
C VAL A 938 -18.67 17.30 -6.99
N TYR A 939 -17.74 18.22 -6.69
CA TYR A 939 -17.57 19.44 -7.47
C TYR A 939 -17.10 19.14 -8.89
N ARG A 940 -16.17 18.20 -9.09
CA ARG A 940 -15.75 17.77 -10.43
C ARG A 940 -16.90 17.13 -11.22
N LEU A 941 -17.70 16.26 -10.59
CA LEU A 941 -18.91 15.66 -11.19
C LEU A 941 -19.98 16.70 -11.59
N LEU A 942 -19.98 17.88 -10.94
CA LEU A 942 -20.84 19.01 -11.29
C LEU A 942 -20.20 19.99 -12.30
N GLY A 943 -19.02 19.69 -12.83
CA GLY A 943 -18.28 20.57 -13.73
C GLY A 943 -17.71 21.83 -13.06
N SER A 944 -17.52 21.79 -11.74
CA SER A 944 -17.01 22.90 -10.91
C SER A 944 -15.70 22.54 -10.20
N ASP A 945 -14.83 21.80 -10.90
CA ASP A 945 -13.59 21.24 -10.35
C ASP A 945 -12.69 22.29 -9.65
N GLN A 946 -11.92 21.82 -8.67
CA GLN A 946 -10.95 22.61 -7.91
C GLN A 946 -9.59 22.67 -8.61
N ASP A 947 -9.16 21.60 -9.31
CA ASP A 947 -7.95 21.66 -10.15
C ASP A 947 -8.27 22.40 -11.45
N PRO A 948 -7.52 23.45 -11.82
CA PRO A 948 -7.69 24.11 -13.11
C PRO A 948 -7.27 23.17 -14.25
N TRP A 949 -8.05 23.18 -15.33
CA TRP A 949 -7.62 22.54 -16.57
C TRP A 949 -6.54 23.38 -17.24
N THR A 950 -5.70 22.73 -18.06
CA THR A 950 -4.72 23.42 -18.90
C THR A 950 -4.81 22.93 -20.35
N ARG A 951 -4.87 23.85 -21.30
CA ARG A 951 -4.75 23.54 -22.74
C ARG A 951 -3.49 24.17 -23.31
N THR A 952 -2.89 23.46 -24.25
CA THR A 952 -1.71 23.93 -24.97
C THR A 952 -2.15 24.53 -26.30
N ALA A 953 -1.82 25.80 -26.56
CA ALA A 953 -1.99 26.42 -27.86
C ALA A 953 -0.63 26.50 -28.56
N VAL A 954 -0.57 26.02 -29.80
CA VAL A 954 0.64 26.07 -30.65
C VAL A 954 0.58 27.35 -31.47
N VAL A 955 1.54 28.26 -31.26
CA VAL A 955 1.62 29.57 -31.93
C VAL A 955 2.97 29.63 -32.66
N GLY A 956 2.96 29.63 -33.99
CA GLY A 956 4.18 29.40 -34.78
C GLY A 956 4.81 28.04 -34.43
N GLU A 957 6.10 28.04 -34.07
CA GLU A 957 6.83 26.83 -33.62
C GLU A 957 6.80 26.64 -32.08
N GLY A 958 6.29 27.63 -31.33
CA GLY A 958 6.26 27.61 -29.87
C GLY A 958 4.91 27.19 -29.28
N LYS A 959 4.87 27.05 -27.96
CA LYS A 959 3.69 26.63 -27.20
C LYS A 959 3.40 27.63 -26.07
N VAL A 960 2.12 27.95 -25.87
CA VAL A 960 1.64 28.70 -24.71
C VAL A 960 0.64 27.84 -23.93
N ARG A 961 0.63 27.96 -22.60
CA ARG A 961 -0.29 27.22 -21.72
C ARG A 961 -1.45 28.13 -21.32
N LEU A 962 -2.68 27.66 -21.52
CA LEU A 962 -3.91 28.34 -21.14
C LEU A 962 -4.50 27.59 -19.95
N THR A 963 -4.46 28.18 -18.75
CA THR A 963 -4.90 27.54 -17.51
C THR A 963 -6.00 28.36 -16.84
N SER A 964 -7.13 27.71 -16.54
CA SER A 964 -8.25 28.35 -15.84
C SER A 964 -9.16 27.31 -15.19
N ARG A 965 -10.08 27.77 -14.33
CA ARG A 965 -11.22 26.98 -13.84
C ARG A 965 -12.48 27.14 -14.71
N GLY A 966 -12.51 28.11 -15.62
CA GLY A 966 -13.65 28.30 -16.51
C GLY A 966 -13.65 27.30 -17.67
N VAL A 967 -14.76 26.64 -17.97
CA VAL A 967 -14.85 25.64 -19.06
C VAL A 967 -14.49 26.29 -20.41
N LEU A 968 -13.46 25.77 -21.08
CA LEU A 968 -13.03 26.24 -22.38
C LEU A 968 -13.89 25.64 -23.49
N ASN A 969 -14.65 26.47 -24.18
CA ASN A 969 -15.54 26.03 -25.26
C ASN A 969 -14.80 25.90 -26.59
N SER A 970 -13.81 26.77 -26.86
CA SER A 970 -13.01 26.74 -28.09
C SER A 970 -11.70 27.50 -27.91
N VAL A 971 -10.67 27.06 -28.63
CA VAL A 971 -9.42 27.79 -28.86
C VAL A 971 -9.08 27.67 -30.33
N THR A 972 -8.73 28.77 -30.96
CA THR A 972 -8.27 28.82 -32.35
C THR A 972 -7.06 29.71 -32.41
N VAL A 973 -6.01 29.20 -33.05
CA VAL A 973 -4.79 29.96 -33.31
C VAL A 973 -4.74 30.26 -34.79
N THR A 974 -4.45 31.51 -35.15
CA THR A 974 -4.20 31.95 -36.52
C THR A 974 -3.04 32.94 -36.49
N ASP A 975 -1.92 32.57 -37.10
CA ASP A 975 -0.66 33.33 -37.02
C ASP A 975 -0.26 33.65 -35.57
N ASP A 976 -0.21 34.93 -35.20
CA ASP A 976 0.11 35.44 -33.85
C ASP A 976 -1.15 35.73 -33.01
N THR A 977 -2.32 35.26 -33.45
CA THR A 977 -3.61 35.55 -32.83
C THR A 977 -4.20 34.30 -32.19
N VAL A 978 -4.51 34.40 -30.90
CA VAL A 978 -5.21 33.36 -30.13
C VAL A 978 -6.61 33.85 -29.80
N ALA A 979 -7.62 33.23 -30.43
CA ALA A 979 -9.02 33.45 -30.13
C ALA A 979 -9.54 32.30 -29.26
N LEU A 980 -10.23 32.59 -28.16
CA LEU A 980 -10.80 31.56 -27.31
C LEU A 980 -12.15 31.99 -26.72
N SER A 981 -12.99 31.01 -26.44
CA SER A 981 -14.25 31.21 -25.72
C SER A 981 -14.24 30.38 -24.45
N ILE A 982 -14.45 31.03 -23.31
CA ILE A 982 -14.36 30.41 -21.98
C ILE A 982 -15.57 30.79 -21.15
N ARG A 983 -16.09 29.84 -20.38
CA ARG A 983 -17.19 30.06 -19.43
C ARG A 983 -16.69 29.88 -17.99
N PRO A 984 -16.44 30.97 -17.26
CA PRO A 984 -16.10 30.91 -15.84
C PRO A 984 -17.16 30.17 -15.01
N PRO A 985 -16.79 29.65 -13.82
CA PRO A 985 -17.75 29.02 -12.93
C PRO A 985 -18.91 29.97 -12.56
N THR A 986 -20.08 29.38 -12.32
CA THR A 986 -21.30 30.14 -12.01
C THR A 986 -21.13 30.94 -10.72
N LYS A 987 -21.51 32.23 -10.73
CA LYS A 987 -21.37 33.18 -9.59
C LYS A 987 -19.92 33.45 -9.12
N GLU A 988 -18.91 33.14 -9.94
CA GLU A 988 -17.52 33.27 -9.55
C GLU A 988 -16.62 33.79 -10.68
N SER A 989 -15.91 34.89 -10.42
CA SER A 989 -14.85 35.38 -11.29
C SER A 989 -13.57 34.58 -11.04
N CYS A 990 -12.81 34.28 -12.09
CA CYS A 990 -11.55 33.55 -12.01
C CYS A 990 -10.49 34.17 -12.93
N TRP A 991 -9.24 33.76 -12.74
CA TRP A 991 -8.15 34.07 -13.65
C TRP A 991 -8.13 33.11 -14.85
N LEU A 992 -7.76 33.64 -16.01
CA LEU A 992 -7.10 32.89 -17.07
C LEU A 992 -5.62 33.24 -17.02
N LEU A 993 -4.78 32.24 -16.74
CA LEU A 993 -3.34 32.32 -16.86
C LEU A 993 -2.93 31.88 -18.27
N VAL A 994 -2.20 32.73 -18.97
CA VAL A 994 -1.51 32.42 -20.22
C VAL A 994 -0.01 32.42 -19.92
N ALA A 995 0.59 31.24 -19.76
CA ALA A 995 2.01 31.08 -19.45
C ALA A 995 2.84 30.83 -20.72
N GLY A 996 4.09 31.29 -20.70
CA GLY A 996 5.06 31.12 -21.78
C GLY A 996 4.85 32.07 -22.95
N THR A 997 4.43 33.31 -22.70
CA THR A 997 4.17 34.32 -23.73
C THR A 997 4.86 35.65 -23.43
N ALA A 998 5.36 36.32 -24.47
CA ALA A 998 5.62 37.75 -24.42
C ALA A 998 4.31 38.52 -24.22
N GLN A 999 4.39 39.79 -23.81
CA GLN A 999 3.21 40.63 -23.65
C GLN A 999 2.47 40.78 -24.99
N PRO A 1000 1.19 40.35 -25.11
CA PRO A 1000 0.46 40.51 -26.36
C PRO A 1000 0.23 41.98 -26.72
N LYS A 1001 0.17 42.28 -28.02
CA LYS A 1001 -0.07 43.63 -28.55
C LYS A 1001 -1.46 44.18 -28.19
N SER A 1002 -2.48 43.32 -28.17
CA SER A 1002 -3.82 43.71 -27.72
C SER A 1002 -4.60 42.53 -27.16
N ILE A 1003 -5.43 42.82 -26.16
CA ILE A 1003 -6.27 41.85 -25.46
C ILE A 1003 -7.70 42.40 -25.48
N ARG A 1004 -8.61 41.69 -26.14
CA ARG A 1004 -10.03 42.07 -26.19
C ARG A 1004 -10.90 41.04 -25.51
N LEU A 1005 -11.78 41.50 -24.61
CA LEU A 1005 -12.83 40.71 -23.99
C LEU A 1005 -14.18 41.16 -24.55
N ASN A 1006 -14.92 40.23 -25.16
CA ASN A 1006 -16.22 40.49 -25.80
C ASN A 1006 -16.18 41.67 -26.79
N GLY A 1007 -15.06 41.82 -27.52
CA GLY A 1007 -14.82 42.90 -28.49
C GLY A 1007 -14.22 44.18 -27.90
N SER A 1008 -14.37 44.39 -26.58
CA SER A 1008 -13.83 45.55 -25.86
C SER A 1008 -12.36 45.35 -25.51
N LEU A 1009 -11.54 46.39 -25.69
CA LEU A 1009 -10.13 46.37 -25.28
C LEU A 1009 -10.04 46.33 -23.74
N LEU A 1010 -9.26 45.39 -23.18
CA LEU A 1010 -8.99 45.35 -21.75
C LEU A 1010 -7.86 46.31 -21.38
N THR A 1011 -7.92 46.83 -20.16
CA THR A 1011 -6.89 47.70 -19.57
C THR A 1011 -5.97 46.92 -18.65
N GLN A 1012 -4.68 47.28 -18.68
CA GLN A 1012 -3.69 46.79 -17.74
C GLN A 1012 -3.92 47.40 -16.35
N THR A 1013 -3.68 46.62 -15.30
CA THR A 1013 -3.75 47.05 -13.90
C THR A 1013 -2.42 46.80 -13.19
N ASP A 1014 -1.99 47.74 -12.34
CA ASP A 1014 -0.70 47.72 -11.63
C ASP A 1014 -0.76 47.24 -10.16
N PRO A 1015 -1.81 47.46 -9.33
CA PRO A 1015 -1.73 47.05 -7.93
C PRO A 1015 -1.91 45.54 -7.72
N PRO A 1016 -1.20 44.95 -6.73
CA PRO A 1016 -1.46 43.59 -6.25
C PRO A 1016 -2.80 43.55 -5.51
N GLY A 1017 -3.65 42.58 -5.87
CA GLY A 1017 -4.99 42.38 -5.27
C GLY A 1017 -5.91 41.61 -6.22
N LEU A 1018 -7.03 41.10 -5.71
CA LEU A 1018 -8.02 40.35 -6.51
C LEU A 1018 -9.02 41.34 -7.13
N PRO A 1019 -8.98 41.64 -8.45
CA PRO A 1019 -9.84 42.64 -9.06
C PRO A 1019 -11.29 42.14 -9.15
N ASP A 1020 -12.23 43.04 -8.90
CA ASP A 1020 -13.67 42.81 -9.00
C ASP A 1020 -14.26 43.08 -10.40
N HIS A 1021 -13.44 43.60 -11.31
CA HIS A 1021 -13.81 43.91 -12.69
C HIS A 1021 -12.84 43.25 -13.69
N PRO A 1022 -13.25 43.05 -14.96
CA PRO A 1022 -12.38 42.50 -15.98
C PRO A 1022 -11.17 43.40 -16.29
N CYS A 1023 -9.98 42.83 -16.25
CA CYS A 1023 -8.72 43.51 -16.49
C CYS A 1023 -7.63 42.49 -16.86
N TYR A 1024 -6.41 42.96 -17.15
CA TYR A 1024 -5.26 42.07 -17.28
C TYR A 1024 -4.01 42.60 -16.56
N ARG A 1025 -3.11 41.68 -16.20
CA ARG A 1025 -1.77 41.97 -15.69
C ARG A 1025 -0.77 41.13 -16.46
N TYR A 1026 0.36 41.71 -16.86
CA TYR A 1026 1.47 40.97 -17.45
C TYR A 1026 2.64 40.92 -16.48
N ASP A 1027 3.16 39.72 -16.24
CA ASP A 1027 4.36 39.46 -15.47
C ASP A 1027 5.51 39.13 -16.42
N PRO A 1028 6.46 40.06 -16.64
CA PRO A 1028 7.58 39.84 -17.54
C PRO A 1028 8.63 38.87 -16.98
N ALA A 1029 8.72 38.72 -15.65
CA ALA A 1029 9.71 37.85 -15.00
C ALA A 1029 9.42 36.37 -15.26
N HIS A 1030 8.16 36.03 -15.51
CA HIS A 1030 7.70 34.67 -15.77
C HIS A 1030 7.11 34.46 -17.17
N GLY A 1031 7.04 35.52 -17.99
CA GLY A 1031 6.36 35.46 -19.28
C GLY A 1031 4.89 35.05 -19.14
N ALA A 1032 4.21 35.59 -18.13
CA ALA A 1032 2.87 35.17 -17.72
C ALA A 1032 1.86 36.31 -17.86
N LEU A 1033 0.78 36.07 -18.60
CA LEU A 1033 -0.35 36.99 -18.72
C LEU A 1033 -1.53 36.48 -17.89
N LEU A 1034 -2.03 37.33 -17.00
CA LEU A 1034 -3.21 37.07 -16.17
C LEU A 1034 -4.38 37.91 -16.66
N ILE A 1035 -5.49 37.26 -17.01
CA ILE A 1035 -6.72 37.93 -17.44
C ILE A 1035 -7.83 37.63 -16.43
N ARG A 1036 -8.43 38.66 -15.83
CA ARG A 1036 -9.54 38.50 -14.90
C ARG A 1036 -10.84 38.35 -15.68
N LEU A 1037 -11.51 37.21 -15.53
CA LEU A 1037 -12.75 36.89 -16.22
C LEU A 1037 -13.97 37.24 -15.34
N PRO A 1038 -15.07 37.75 -15.92
CA PRO A 1038 -16.29 38.02 -15.18
C PRO A 1038 -17.04 36.73 -14.82
N ALA A 1039 -17.70 36.71 -13.66
CA ALA A 1039 -18.47 35.57 -13.19
C ALA A 1039 -19.58 35.12 -14.16
N GLY A 1040 -19.72 33.80 -14.36
CA GLY A 1040 -20.88 33.12 -14.95
C GLY A 1040 -21.26 33.42 -16.40
N GLN A 1041 -20.66 34.42 -17.05
CA GLN A 1041 -20.94 34.75 -18.46
C GLN A 1041 -19.86 34.20 -19.37
N GLU A 1042 -20.25 33.68 -20.54
CA GLU A 1042 -19.28 33.30 -21.56
C GLU A 1042 -18.46 34.52 -21.99
N ALA A 1043 -17.14 34.38 -21.89
CA ALA A 1043 -16.14 35.38 -22.21
C ALA A 1043 -15.44 34.99 -23.52
N LYS A 1044 -15.56 35.85 -24.54
CA LYS A 1044 -14.84 35.72 -25.80
C LYS A 1044 -13.58 36.57 -25.75
N LEU A 1045 -12.43 35.92 -25.78
CA LEU A 1045 -11.13 36.56 -25.74
C LEU A 1045 -10.46 36.51 -27.11
N LEU A 1046 -9.85 37.63 -27.49
CA LEU A 1046 -8.99 37.76 -28.67
C LEU A 1046 -7.67 38.37 -28.23
N LEU A 1047 -6.61 37.56 -28.28
CA LEU A 1047 -5.23 37.95 -28.00
C LEU A 1047 -4.50 38.10 -29.33
N THR A 1048 -3.96 39.26 -29.64
CA THR A 1048 -3.21 39.51 -30.89
C THR A 1048 -1.75 39.81 -30.59
N GLY A 1049 -0.82 39.33 -31.42
CA GLY A 1049 0.60 39.48 -31.15
C GLY A 1049 1.08 38.60 -30.00
N VAL A 1050 0.50 37.41 -29.87
CA VAL A 1050 0.98 36.38 -28.96
C VAL A 1050 2.27 35.80 -29.53
N GLU A 1051 3.37 35.96 -28.79
CA GLU A 1051 4.68 35.46 -29.18
C GLU A 1051 5.13 34.50 -28.07
N PRO A 1052 5.33 33.19 -28.36
CA PRO A 1052 5.84 32.25 -27.36
C PRO A 1052 7.18 32.72 -26.80
N LEU A 1053 7.28 32.68 -25.47
CA LEU A 1053 8.46 33.08 -24.73
C LEU A 1053 8.79 31.98 -23.71
N ALA A 1054 9.94 31.33 -23.89
CA ALA A 1054 10.44 30.36 -22.93
C ALA A 1054 11.13 31.11 -21.78
N VAL A 1055 10.44 31.25 -20.65
CA VAL A 1055 11.01 31.76 -19.41
C VAL A 1055 11.06 30.62 -18.40
N PRO A 1056 12.25 30.19 -17.94
CA PRO A 1056 12.36 29.21 -16.87
C PRO A 1056 11.71 29.75 -15.59
N TYR A 1057 10.78 28.99 -15.01
CA TYR A 1057 10.28 29.28 -13.67
C TYR A 1057 11.24 28.76 -12.62
N LEU A 1058 11.88 27.62 -12.88
CA LEU A 1058 12.87 27.06 -12.00
C LEU A 1058 14.21 27.79 -12.18
N PRO A 1059 14.92 28.12 -11.10
CA PRO A 1059 16.24 28.72 -11.21
C PRO A 1059 17.25 27.70 -11.73
N GLU A 1060 18.35 28.16 -12.32
CA GLU A 1060 19.44 27.25 -12.67
C GLU A 1060 20.01 26.56 -11.42
N GLN A 1061 20.40 25.28 -11.57
CA GLN A 1061 21.08 24.58 -10.49
C GLN A 1061 22.49 25.14 -10.32
N VAL A 1062 22.86 25.48 -9.09
CA VAL A 1062 24.19 26.02 -8.78
C VAL A 1062 25.03 24.99 -8.05
N THR A 1063 26.27 24.80 -8.51
CA THR A 1063 27.25 23.89 -7.88
C THR A 1063 28.23 24.61 -6.95
N GLU A 1064 28.07 25.93 -6.78
CA GLU A 1064 28.84 26.78 -5.89
C GLU A 1064 27.88 27.80 -5.22
N ILE A 1065 28.07 28.07 -3.93
CA ILE A 1065 27.38 29.16 -3.24
C ILE A 1065 28.26 30.41 -3.38
N ARG A 1066 27.98 31.19 -4.44
CA ARG A 1066 28.60 32.48 -4.71
C ARG A 1066 27.56 33.39 -5.34
N PHE A 1067 26.90 34.18 -4.51
CA PHE A 1067 25.85 35.11 -4.91
C PHE A 1067 26.28 36.54 -4.68
N GLY A 1068 25.89 37.42 -5.59
CA GLY A 1068 26.43 38.78 -5.69
C GLY A 1068 27.68 38.87 -6.59
N PRO A 1069 27.98 40.05 -7.18
CA PRO A 1069 27.11 41.22 -7.27
C PRO A 1069 25.81 40.89 -8.03
N TRP A 1070 24.71 41.54 -7.64
CA TRP A 1070 23.37 41.16 -8.10
C TRP A 1070 23.01 41.88 -9.40
N GLU A 1071 22.86 41.13 -10.48
CA GLU A 1071 22.26 41.58 -11.75
C GLU A 1071 20.84 41.04 -11.95
N SER A 1072 20.47 40.04 -11.13
CA SER A 1072 19.16 39.41 -11.01
C SER A 1072 19.03 38.86 -9.58
N THR A 1073 17.90 38.22 -9.24
CA THR A 1073 17.75 37.53 -7.95
C THR A 1073 18.64 36.28 -7.82
N GLN A 1074 19.31 35.84 -8.90
CA GLN A 1074 20.17 34.66 -8.96
C GLN A 1074 19.49 33.37 -8.41
N GLY A 1075 18.17 33.29 -8.55
CA GLY A 1075 17.33 32.17 -8.12
C GLY A 1075 16.88 32.21 -6.66
N TRP A 1076 17.17 33.30 -5.93
CA TRP A 1076 16.56 33.52 -4.61
C TRP A 1076 15.09 33.91 -4.75
N VAL A 1077 14.27 33.42 -3.82
CA VAL A 1077 12.84 33.74 -3.74
C VAL A 1077 12.46 34.09 -2.30
N SER A 1078 11.63 35.12 -2.12
CA SER A 1078 10.97 35.41 -0.85
C SER A 1078 9.92 34.35 -0.57
N GLN A 1079 9.88 33.76 0.64
CA GLN A 1079 8.91 32.73 0.99
C GLN A 1079 7.93 33.13 2.08
N HIS A 1080 8.37 33.87 3.10
CA HIS A 1080 7.52 34.25 4.22
C HIS A 1080 7.89 35.63 4.74
N ASP A 1081 6.88 36.42 5.11
CA ASP A 1081 7.00 37.75 5.70
C ASP A 1081 7.98 38.71 4.99
N LEU A 1082 8.13 38.56 3.68
CA LEU A 1082 8.96 39.38 2.81
C LEU A 1082 8.18 39.82 1.57
N THR A 1083 8.39 41.06 1.14
CA THR A 1083 7.97 41.51 -0.20
C THR A 1083 8.81 40.83 -1.29
N PRO A 1084 8.31 40.75 -2.55
CA PRO A 1084 9.07 40.21 -3.66
C PRO A 1084 10.48 40.81 -3.77
N LEU A 1085 11.47 39.95 -4.01
CA LEU A 1085 12.87 40.35 -4.08
C LEU A 1085 13.11 41.22 -5.33
N ARG A 1086 13.89 42.29 -5.17
CA ARG A 1086 14.27 43.21 -6.25
C ARG A 1086 15.78 43.45 -6.25
N VAL A 1087 16.32 43.81 -7.40
CA VAL A 1087 17.74 44.19 -7.51
C VAL A 1087 17.85 45.70 -7.65
N GLU A 1088 18.57 46.34 -6.73
CA GLU A 1088 18.84 47.78 -6.75
C GLU A 1088 20.33 48.04 -6.47
N GLY A 1089 21.01 48.75 -7.37
CA GLY A 1089 22.40 49.15 -7.16
C GLY A 1089 23.36 47.98 -6.86
N SER A 1090 23.22 46.87 -7.60
CA SER A 1090 23.98 45.63 -7.40
C SER A 1090 23.76 44.95 -6.04
N LYS A 1091 22.62 45.17 -5.39
CA LYS A 1091 22.18 44.52 -4.15
C LYS A 1091 20.83 43.85 -4.33
N LEU A 1092 20.59 42.77 -3.60
CA LEU A 1092 19.28 42.15 -3.45
C LEU A 1092 18.51 42.86 -2.33
N VAL A 1093 17.32 43.37 -2.62
CA VAL A 1093 16.52 44.21 -1.71
C VAL A 1093 15.15 43.60 -1.49
N THR A 1094 14.66 43.70 -0.26
CA THR A 1094 13.30 43.31 0.13
C THR A 1094 12.86 44.11 1.38
N GLU A 1095 11.60 43.96 1.76
CA GLU A 1095 11.00 44.54 2.96
C GLU A 1095 10.33 43.46 3.78
N VAL A 1096 10.61 43.45 5.08
CA VAL A 1096 9.96 42.61 6.08
C VAL A 1096 8.54 43.10 6.30
N THR A 1097 7.57 42.18 6.21
CA THR A 1097 6.14 42.44 6.36
C THR A 1097 5.50 41.72 7.55
N GLY A 1098 6.27 40.92 8.29
CA GLY A 1098 5.80 40.12 9.42
C GLY A 1098 6.94 39.56 10.27
N GLY A 1099 6.61 38.67 11.21
CA GLY A 1099 7.50 38.26 12.30
C GLY A 1099 8.53 37.16 11.98
N ASP A 1100 8.35 36.42 10.89
CA ASP A 1100 9.25 35.32 10.46
C ASP A 1100 9.71 35.52 9.00
N PRO A 1101 10.53 36.56 8.71
CA PRO A 1101 10.96 36.86 7.35
C PRO A 1101 12.06 35.91 6.87
N TYR A 1102 11.82 35.19 5.76
CA TYR A 1102 12.86 34.37 5.13
C TYR A 1102 12.76 34.26 3.61
N LEU A 1103 13.94 34.09 3.00
CA LEU A 1103 14.14 33.85 1.58
C LEU A 1103 14.91 32.54 1.38
N VAL A 1104 14.64 31.88 0.25
CA VAL A 1104 15.16 30.55 -0.06
C VAL A 1104 15.89 30.59 -1.40
N ARG A 1105 17.02 29.90 -1.50
CA ARG A 1105 17.64 29.51 -2.76
C ARG A 1105 17.53 28.00 -2.93
N PRO A 1106 16.54 27.52 -3.71
CA PRO A 1106 16.40 26.10 -4.00
C PRO A 1106 17.42 25.68 -5.06
N PHE A 1107 17.42 24.41 -5.46
CA PHE A 1107 18.28 23.85 -6.53
C PHE A 1107 19.78 24.15 -6.39
N VAL A 1108 20.32 23.88 -5.20
CA VAL A 1108 21.76 23.91 -4.93
C VAL A 1108 22.32 22.49 -5.08
N ALA A 1109 23.59 22.36 -5.46
CA ALA A 1109 24.31 21.11 -5.56
C ALA A 1109 25.75 21.26 -5.06
N VAL A 1110 25.89 21.57 -3.76
CA VAL A 1110 27.20 21.79 -3.12
C VAL A 1110 27.51 20.67 -2.14
N LYS A 1111 28.74 20.15 -2.16
CA LYS A 1111 29.24 19.20 -1.16
C LYS A 1111 29.70 19.95 0.08
N GLY A 1112 29.08 19.68 1.23
CA GLY A 1112 29.40 20.39 2.47
C GLY A 1112 30.82 20.13 3.00
N ALA A 1113 31.46 19.02 2.61
CA ALA A 1113 32.86 18.72 2.96
C ALA A 1113 33.88 19.67 2.32
N GLU A 1114 33.48 20.43 1.30
CA GLU A 1114 34.39 21.29 0.54
C GLU A 1114 34.46 22.73 1.09
N ALA A 1115 33.77 23.08 2.18
CA ALA A 1115 33.81 24.45 2.70
C ALA A 1115 33.30 24.61 4.13
N ASP A 1116 33.70 25.71 4.77
CA ASP A 1116 33.61 25.86 6.22
C ASP A 1116 32.72 27.01 6.69
N VAL A 1117 32.62 28.09 5.91
CA VAL A 1117 32.01 29.35 6.35
C VAL A 1117 31.14 29.96 5.27
N ILE A 1118 29.88 30.26 5.58
CA ILE A 1118 29.02 31.14 4.78
C ILE A 1118 29.26 32.58 5.21
N GLU A 1119 29.75 33.41 4.30
CA GLU A 1119 29.88 34.85 4.48
C GLU A 1119 28.70 35.57 3.85
N ILE A 1120 28.04 36.43 4.62
CA ILE A 1120 26.85 37.18 4.23
C ILE A 1120 27.13 38.66 4.50
N THR A 1121 27.16 39.49 3.46
CA THR A 1121 27.17 40.95 3.64
C THR A 1121 25.76 41.47 3.42
N MET A 1122 25.15 41.99 4.49
CA MET A 1122 23.80 42.51 4.44
C MET A 1122 23.56 43.62 5.47
N GLN A 1123 22.46 44.34 5.28
CA GLN A 1123 21.88 45.31 6.18
C GLN A 1123 20.43 44.91 6.45
N ALA A 1124 19.99 44.97 7.70
CA ALA A 1124 18.60 44.83 8.06
C ALA A 1124 18.20 45.95 9.04
N ALA A 1125 17.10 46.64 8.74
CA ALA A 1125 16.64 47.79 9.52
C ALA A 1125 16.11 47.42 10.93
N GLY A 1126 15.83 46.14 11.19
CA GLY A 1126 15.29 45.64 12.47
C GLY A 1126 15.57 44.15 12.69
N GLY A 1127 15.15 43.63 13.86
CA GLY A 1127 15.39 42.24 14.28
C GLY A 1127 16.55 42.09 15.26
N SER A 1128 16.63 40.97 15.98
CA SER A 1128 17.66 40.70 17.00
C SER A 1128 18.62 39.56 16.62
N GLY A 1129 18.31 38.77 15.60
CA GLY A 1129 19.14 37.67 15.11
C GLY A 1129 18.83 37.29 13.67
N GLY A 1130 19.83 36.74 12.99
CA GLY A 1130 19.67 36.09 11.69
C GLY A 1130 19.83 34.58 11.80
N GLN A 1131 19.22 33.84 10.90
CA GLN A 1131 19.34 32.38 10.84
C GLN A 1131 19.71 31.95 9.42
N PHE A 1132 20.52 30.90 9.33
CA PHE A 1132 20.89 30.27 8.07
C PHE A 1132 20.54 28.79 8.14
N TYR A 1133 19.66 28.34 7.25
CA TYR A 1133 19.23 26.95 7.15
C TYR A 1133 19.68 26.32 5.84
N TRP A 1134 19.69 25.00 5.81
CA TRP A 1134 19.93 24.24 4.59
C TRP A 1134 19.13 22.93 4.56
N THR A 1135 19.02 22.35 3.37
CA THR A 1135 18.49 21.00 3.15
C THR A 1135 19.57 20.12 2.53
N THR A 1136 19.41 18.82 2.66
CA THR A 1136 20.31 17.84 2.05
C THR A 1136 19.53 16.76 1.31
N THR A 1137 20.21 15.99 0.47
CA THR A 1137 19.60 14.81 -0.18
C THR A 1137 19.01 13.82 0.85
N ALA A 1138 19.66 13.67 2.01
CA ALA A 1138 19.19 12.79 3.09
C ALA A 1138 18.12 13.45 3.99
N SER A 1139 18.06 14.78 4.05
CA SER A 1139 17.13 15.54 4.86
C SER A 1139 16.58 16.72 4.05
N PRO A 1140 15.60 16.46 3.16
CA PRO A 1140 15.15 17.41 2.14
C PRO A 1140 14.27 18.56 2.68
N GLY A 1141 13.88 18.52 3.96
CA GLY A 1141 13.11 19.57 4.61
C GLY A 1141 13.98 20.53 5.44
N PHE A 1142 13.63 21.81 5.45
CA PHE A 1142 14.18 22.75 6.43
C PHE A 1142 13.67 22.39 7.82
N ALA A 1143 14.55 22.33 8.81
CA ALA A 1143 14.21 22.02 10.19
C ALA A 1143 15.25 22.63 11.15
N GLU A 1144 14.87 22.76 12.42
CA GLU A 1144 15.69 23.34 13.49
C GLU A 1144 16.98 22.55 13.79
N ASP A 1145 17.10 21.33 13.27
CA ASP A 1145 18.34 20.55 13.35
C ASP A 1145 19.38 20.96 12.30
N LYS A 1146 19.01 21.77 11.29
CA LYS A 1146 19.86 22.23 10.18
C LYS A 1146 19.86 23.75 10.09
N VAL A 1147 20.12 24.39 11.21
CA VAL A 1147 20.17 25.86 11.34
C VAL A 1147 21.42 26.30 12.06
N LEU A 1148 21.93 27.47 11.68
CA LEU A 1148 22.87 28.23 12.49
C LEU A 1148 22.36 29.65 12.70
N LEU A 1149 22.33 30.07 13.96
CA LEU A 1149 21.96 31.43 14.35
C LEU A 1149 23.21 32.33 14.36
N PHE A 1150 23.05 33.57 13.93
CA PHE A 1150 24.09 34.58 14.04
C PHE A 1150 23.51 35.92 14.54
N PRO A 1151 24.25 36.66 15.39
CA PRO A 1151 23.77 37.93 15.94
C PRO A 1151 23.69 38.99 14.84
N LEU A 1152 22.52 39.62 14.70
CA LEU A 1152 22.29 40.67 13.72
C LEU A 1152 22.50 42.05 14.36
N VAL A 1153 23.08 42.99 13.61
CA VAL A 1153 23.27 44.38 14.07
C VAL A 1153 22.26 45.26 13.33
N PRO A 1154 21.15 45.65 13.96
CA PRO A 1154 20.10 46.40 13.26
C PRO A 1154 20.57 47.83 12.94
N GLY A 1155 20.19 48.33 11.77
CA GLY A 1155 20.42 49.72 11.36
C GLY A 1155 20.73 49.88 9.87
N ASP A 1156 21.14 51.09 9.50
CA ASP A 1156 21.30 51.47 8.08
C ASP A 1156 22.71 51.24 7.50
N ARG A 1157 23.48 50.33 8.09
CA ARG A 1157 24.87 50.04 7.68
C ARG A 1157 25.00 48.59 7.26
N MET A 1158 25.65 48.35 6.12
CA MET A 1158 26.08 47.02 5.70
C MET A 1158 27.04 46.42 6.74
N GLN A 1159 26.81 45.16 7.06
CA GLN A 1159 27.61 44.35 7.97
C GLN A 1159 27.94 43.02 7.30
N THR A 1160 29.10 42.46 7.64
CA THR A 1160 29.50 41.13 7.16
C THR A 1160 29.42 40.13 8.29
N TYR A 1161 28.64 39.07 8.08
CA TYR A 1161 28.39 37.98 9.01
C TYR A 1161 29.06 36.72 8.50
N ARG A 1162 29.61 35.91 9.41
CA ARG A 1162 30.27 34.63 9.09
C ARG A 1162 29.62 33.51 9.88
N VAL A 1163 29.04 32.56 9.16
CA VAL A 1163 28.30 31.41 9.70
C VAL A 1163 29.11 30.14 9.46
N HIS A 1164 29.61 29.52 10.52
CA HIS A 1164 30.53 28.37 10.47
C HIS A 1164 29.80 27.04 10.21
N VAL A 1165 29.29 26.86 8.99
CA VAL A 1165 28.53 25.67 8.57
C VAL A 1165 29.35 24.38 8.57
N GLY A 1166 30.66 24.43 8.30
CA GLY A 1166 31.52 23.24 8.16
C GLY A 1166 31.72 22.45 9.46
N THR A 1167 31.36 23.01 10.63
CA THR A 1167 31.36 22.28 11.90
C THR A 1167 30.07 21.50 12.16
N HIS A 1168 29.03 21.75 11.39
CA HIS A 1168 27.73 21.14 11.61
C HIS A 1168 27.67 19.73 10.99
N PRO A 1169 27.31 18.67 11.73
CA PRO A 1169 27.32 17.29 11.22
C PRO A 1169 26.32 17.05 10.08
N LEU A 1170 25.21 17.80 10.06
CA LEU A 1170 24.23 17.76 8.96
C LEU A 1170 24.57 18.66 7.77
N TRP A 1171 25.73 19.33 7.80
CA TRP A 1171 26.30 20.03 6.65
C TRP A 1171 27.53 19.28 6.14
N ARG A 1172 28.47 19.00 7.05
CA ARG A 1172 29.70 18.25 6.79
C ARG A 1172 29.38 16.89 6.18
N ASP A 1173 30.04 16.58 5.06
CA ASP A 1173 29.87 15.34 4.29
C ASP A 1173 28.46 15.12 3.70
N GLN A 1174 27.62 16.16 3.65
CA GLN A 1174 26.30 16.09 3.02
C GLN A 1174 26.29 16.76 1.64
N GLN A 1175 25.35 16.33 0.79
CA GLN A 1175 25.02 17.01 -0.45
C GLN A 1175 23.93 18.04 -0.16
N ILE A 1176 24.27 19.32 -0.22
CA ILE A 1176 23.36 20.45 0.03
C ILE A 1176 22.48 20.68 -1.19
N THR A 1177 21.16 20.72 -0.96
CA THR A 1177 20.14 20.79 -2.02
C THR A 1177 19.39 22.12 -2.07
N SER A 1178 19.36 22.88 -0.97
CA SER A 1178 18.79 24.23 -0.88
C SER A 1178 19.35 24.96 0.35
N ILE A 1179 19.33 26.29 0.32
CA ILE A 1179 19.70 27.14 1.46
C ILE A 1179 18.59 28.16 1.74
N ARG A 1180 18.43 28.55 3.01
CA ARG A 1180 17.47 29.55 3.47
C ARG A 1180 18.18 30.57 4.36
N LEU A 1181 17.86 31.84 4.16
CA LEU A 1181 18.36 32.95 4.96
C LEU A 1181 17.17 33.66 5.59
N ASP A 1182 17.28 33.95 6.88
CA ASP A 1182 16.27 34.64 7.66
C ASP A 1182 16.84 36.00 8.12
N PRO A 1183 16.68 37.05 7.32
CA PRO A 1183 17.30 38.34 7.59
C PRO A 1183 16.42 39.17 8.53
N GLY A 1184 16.54 38.93 9.83
CA GLY A 1184 15.93 39.78 10.87
C GLY A 1184 14.75 39.15 11.60
N ASN A 1185 14.91 37.89 12.05
CA ASN A 1185 13.92 37.21 12.88
C ASN A 1185 13.52 38.09 14.10
N GLY A 1186 12.21 38.23 14.34
CA GLY A 1186 11.64 39.10 15.37
C GLY A 1186 11.45 40.58 14.98
N ALA A 1187 11.77 41.00 13.76
CA ALA A 1187 11.38 42.31 13.24
C ALA A 1187 9.89 42.33 12.86
N ALA A 1188 9.16 43.41 13.15
CA ALA A 1188 7.75 43.57 12.70
C ALA A 1188 7.64 44.18 11.30
N GLN A 1189 8.64 44.96 10.89
CA GLN A 1189 8.76 45.60 9.58
C GLN A 1189 10.19 46.13 9.40
N GLY A 1190 10.66 46.30 8.17
CA GLY A 1190 11.97 46.92 7.91
C GLY A 1190 12.60 46.52 6.58
N ARG A 1191 13.45 47.40 6.02
CA ARG A 1191 14.18 47.13 4.78
C ARG A 1191 15.36 46.19 5.01
N VAL A 1192 15.57 45.26 4.09
CA VAL A 1192 16.73 44.38 4.03
C VAL A 1192 17.44 44.60 2.70
N GLU A 1193 18.76 44.75 2.74
CA GLU A 1193 19.63 44.79 1.56
C GLU A 1193 20.74 43.75 1.73
N ILE A 1194 20.98 42.92 0.73
CA ILE A 1194 22.04 41.90 0.71
C ILE A 1194 23.00 42.23 -0.43
N GLU A 1195 24.28 42.31 -0.12
CA GLU A 1195 25.37 42.59 -1.07
C GLU A 1195 25.98 41.30 -1.62
N HIS A 1196 26.21 40.28 -0.79
CA HIS A 1196 26.63 38.95 -1.25
C HIS A 1196 26.34 37.85 -0.23
N VAL A 1197 26.26 36.61 -0.73
CA VAL A 1197 26.23 35.37 0.06
C VAL A 1197 27.22 34.40 -0.58
N THR A 1198 28.33 34.12 0.08
CA THR A 1198 29.43 33.30 -0.48
C THR A 1198 29.90 32.24 0.50
N LEU A 1199 30.17 31.03 0.01
CA LEU A 1199 30.75 29.94 0.78
C LEU A 1199 32.29 29.96 0.63
N LEU A 1200 32.99 30.01 1.76
CA LEU A 1200 34.45 30.13 1.86
C LEU A 1200 35.06 28.87 2.50
N LYS A 1201 36.29 28.53 2.10
CA LYS A 1201 37.13 27.52 2.78
C LYS A 1201 37.96 28.18 3.89
N LEU A 1202 38.09 27.54 5.06
CA LEU A 1202 39.01 28.04 6.09
C LEU A 1202 40.46 27.94 5.59
N GLY A 1203 41.04 29.09 5.22
CA GLY A 1203 42.40 29.19 4.68
C GLY A 1203 42.57 30.17 3.52
N GLU A 1204 41.46 30.67 2.96
CA GLU A 1204 41.42 31.77 1.97
C GLU A 1204 41.16 33.16 2.59
#